data_AF-A0A8S1F4Y9-F1
#
_entry.id   AF-A0A8S1F4Y9-F1
#
_cell.length_a   1.000
_cell.length_b   1.000
_cell.length_c   1.000
_cell.angle_alpha   90.00
_cell.angle_beta   90.00
_cell.angle_gamma   90.00
#
_symmetry.space_group_name_H-M   'P 1'
#
loop_
_entity.id
_entity.type
_entity.pdbx_description
1 polymer ?
#
loop_
_entity_poly.entity_id
_entity_poly.type
_entity_poly.pdbx_seq_one_letter_code
_entity_poly.pdbx_strand_id
1 'polypeptide(L)'
;MALGVLGNYRILANYLYRLADEFTPDTTPLHANNCKCTIADRLWCDYFGMGTCISKEARARRRERRRIIKQRLRDARSTGGRGDPNSTSRHTNQRSRSDATQDIRDDIKALILETLEVIRTLVNNEQEPPQSLLKLNFIADEEKGWIMVVKALIHTIPDNDPLGPAVISLFLDECPLPSKESVQSLLVSLRLSADFVDATLLPPAWHKNMCIVLGSLAEKMAGTAAVAMFNDNIRGYLMRMIVYGLLYNPPAYPKALKERNTHAVRMFALLALEKFAQTRENQITICKMLTKMPVHPLIRMEEYLRSENLERYWFAKQEGFCAQWALDNIFVTEGRPYSYETCDTSKINAMLNHEDVSEYLKIGPDGLEARCDVSSFESVRCTFEVIDGVWYYEATVLTSGVMQIGLATKRSRFLNHEGYGIGDDASSVAYDGCRQLIWYNARSTRHEHPNWQSGDTVGILLDIPNGEVAFYLNGVRLKEANREFLANRLPSEGVFAAASFMSFQQCRFNFGATRFKFNPGCEFRCFNDYGSLSHAQRTIMPRRMRLEQLEKEQIPDDYCTICFAEPATTLLTPCNHEGFCQQCALQMDQCPLCRAPIEERTSKSNRSFESSFIAKSPSQTGNNSLNDFVRTGSQRKSMRASSFQPANANETMETVGMPRTLDEELKFIKPISPSVYGISKGFVPNMNVDAKFYANDNLMALLNEELHAEKFAAVGGFLPATKQIANVAALPGIVGSSVGLPDIHSGYGFSIGNVAAFDVADPNSIISPGGVGFDINCGVRLIRTNLHESDLKDVKETLTQSLFDHIPVGVGSKGAIPMSAADLVDCLEMGMDWTLREGYSWAEDKEYCEEYGRMLQADSSKVSMRAKKRGLPQLGTLGAGNHYAEIQVVDEIFDASSARTMGIDEIGQVVVMLHCGSRGLGHQVATDSLIEMEKAMSRDHIVVNDKQLACARINSQEGKNYYAGMAAAANFAWVNRSCITFCVRNAFERVFNMSADDMEMQLVYDVSHNVAKMEEHLVDGRPRQLCVHRKGATRAFPAHHPLIPVDYQLIGQPVLIGGSMGTASYVLTGTNCGMFQSFGTTCHGAGRALSRAKSRRTLNWESVVEDLKKKDISIRIASPKLIMEEASSAYKNVDDVVDTCESVGISKKTVKLRPIAVIKG
;
A
#
# COMPACT_ATOMS: atom_id res chain seq x y z
N MET A 1 -62.98 10.55 -16.65
CA MET A 1 -63.23 9.58 -15.56
C MET A 1 -62.63 10.11 -14.26
N ALA A 2 -63.10 11.28 -13.84
CA ALA A 2 -62.79 11.90 -12.56
C ALA A 2 -64.10 11.94 -11.77
N LEU A 3 -64.04 11.63 -10.47
CA LEU A 3 -65.10 11.62 -9.42
C LEU A 3 -65.42 10.26 -8.74
N GLY A 4 -64.65 9.19 -8.96
CA GLY A 4 -64.92 7.87 -8.34
C GLY A 4 -64.04 7.44 -7.16
N VAL A 5 -62.92 8.11 -6.86
CA VAL A 5 -61.87 7.53 -5.97
C VAL A 5 -61.64 8.32 -4.67
N LEU A 6 -62.31 9.47 -4.46
CA LEU A 6 -62.20 10.27 -3.23
C LEU A 6 -63.11 9.81 -2.08
N GLY A 7 -63.87 8.72 -2.25
CA GLY A 7 -64.88 8.26 -1.27
C GLY A 7 -64.39 7.31 -0.17
N ASN A 8 -63.28 6.58 -0.37
CA ASN A 8 -62.94 5.45 0.50
C ASN A 8 -61.88 5.70 1.58
N TYR A 9 -61.23 6.86 1.61
CA TYR A 9 -60.26 7.18 2.68
C TYR A 9 -60.90 7.77 3.95
N ARG A 10 -62.14 8.25 3.88
CA ARG A 10 -62.84 8.83 5.05
C ARG A 10 -63.51 7.80 5.96
N ILE A 11 -63.68 6.56 5.49
CA ILE A 11 -64.28 5.46 6.25
C ILE A 11 -63.22 4.74 7.11
N LEU A 12 -61.97 4.68 6.66
CA LEU A 12 -60.88 4.05 7.41
C LEU A 12 -60.42 4.90 8.62
N ALA A 13 -60.40 6.22 8.48
CA ALA A 13 -60.03 7.14 9.57
C ALA A 13 -61.05 7.15 10.72
N ASN A 14 -62.34 7.00 10.41
CA ASN A 14 -63.40 6.92 11.43
C ASN A 14 -63.48 5.57 12.14
N TYR A 15 -62.92 4.49 11.57
CA TYR A 15 -62.83 3.20 12.23
C TYR A 15 -61.68 3.16 13.25
N LEU A 16 -60.57 3.83 12.95
CA LEU A 16 -59.42 3.95 13.85
C LEU A 16 -59.67 4.91 15.02
N TYR A 17 -60.49 5.95 14.84
CA TYR A 17 -60.88 6.86 15.93
C TYR A 17 -61.82 6.22 16.95
N ARG A 18 -62.62 5.21 16.58
CA ARG A 18 -63.56 4.53 17.50
C ARG A 18 -62.91 3.49 18.41
N LEU A 19 -61.70 3.03 18.11
CA LEU A 19 -60.97 2.07 18.95
C LEU A 19 -60.14 2.74 20.06
N ALA A 20 -60.00 4.07 20.04
CA ALA A 20 -59.19 4.82 20.99
C ALA A 20 -59.95 5.30 22.24
N ASP A 21 -61.28 5.11 22.31
CA ASP A 21 -62.15 5.69 23.35
C ASP A 21 -62.55 4.73 24.49
N GLU A 22 -62.05 3.48 24.53
CA GLU A 22 -62.55 2.48 25.49
C GLU A 22 -61.67 2.19 26.73
N PHE A 23 -60.52 2.85 26.93
CA PHE A 23 -59.71 2.59 28.13
C PHE A 23 -59.10 3.86 28.76
N THR A 24 -59.91 4.58 29.51
CA THR A 24 -59.46 5.38 30.67
C THR A 24 -59.69 4.62 31.99
N PRO A 25 -58.95 4.98 33.05
CA PRO A 25 -58.43 4.05 34.05
C PRO A 25 -59.21 4.11 35.36
N ASP A 26 -59.14 3.05 36.18
CA ASP A 26 -59.38 3.23 37.61
C ASP A 26 -58.65 2.26 38.55
N THR A 27 -58.15 2.89 39.62
CA THR A 27 -57.69 2.37 40.93
C THR A 27 -56.19 2.05 41.21
N THR A 28 -55.66 2.95 42.05
CA THR A 28 -54.49 3.02 42.94
C THR A 28 -54.45 1.94 44.07
N PRO A 29 -53.48 1.92 45.02
CA PRO A 29 -52.01 2.02 44.91
C PRO A 29 -51.25 0.98 45.81
N LEU A 30 -49.93 0.80 45.63
CA LEU A 30 -48.99 0.50 46.73
C LEU A 30 -47.54 0.90 46.36
N HIS A 31 -47.05 1.91 47.10
CA HIS A 31 -45.68 2.44 47.20
C HIS A 31 -44.63 1.34 47.52
N ALA A 32 -43.31 1.44 47.30
CA ALA A 32 -42.40 2.49 46.80
C ALA A 32 -41.03 1.86 46.42
N ASN A 33 -40.37 2.37 45.38
CA ASN A 33 -39.02 2.97 45.41
C ASN A 33 -38.31 3.00 44.02
N ASN A 34 -38.09 4.23 43.55
CA ASN A 34 -37.02 4.75 42.66
C ASN A 34 -36.81 4.16 41.24
N CYS A 35 -37.57 4.65 40.24
CA CYS A 35 -36.99 5.03 38.92
C CYS A 35 -37.38 6.47 38.57
N LYS A 36 -36.41 7.28 38.12
CA LYS A 36 -36.64 8.51 37.35
C LYS A 36 -36.64 8.17 35.86
N CYS A 37 -37.80 7.79 35.34
CA CYS A 37 -38.05 7.50 33.93
C CYS A 37 -39.22 8.43 33.51
N THR A 38 -39.14 9.21 32.42
CA THR A 38 -40.21 10.17 32.06
C THR A 38 -41.34 9.51 31.25
N ILE A 39 -42.54 10.11 31.24
CA ILE A 39 -43.72 9.59 30.53
C ILE A 39 -43.50 9.48 29.00
N ALA A 40 -42.60 10.29 28.43
CA ALA A 40 -42.20 10.20 27.03
C ALA A 40 -41.49 8.88 26.69
N ASP A 41 -40.72 8.32 27.63
CA ASP A 41 -39.98 7.06 27.42
C ASP A 41 -40.89 5.82 27.40
N ARG A 42 -42.13 5.93 27.92
CA ARG A 42 -43.12 4.85 27.90
C ARG A 42 -43.98 4.86 26.64
N LEU A 43 -44.38 6.04 26.17
CA LEU A 43 -45.14 6.17 24.92
C LEU A 43 -44.35 5.71 23.70
N TRP A 44 -43.01 5.77 23.75
CA TRP A 44 -42.14 5.32 22.65
C TRP A 44 -42.03 3.80 22.53
N CYS A 45 -42.25 3.05 23.62
CA CYS A 45 -42.19 1.58 23.64
C CYS A 45 -43.46 0.93 23.07
N ASP A 46 -44.62 1.55 23.25
CA ASP A 46 -45.92 0.95 22.89
C ASP A 46 -46.31 1.17 21.41
N TYR A 47 -45.70 2.13 20.70
CA TYR A 47 -46.09 2.48 19.32
C TYR A 47 -45.35 1.70 18.21
N PHE A 48 -44.21 1.04 18.52
CA PHE A 48 -43.36 0.37 17.51
C PHE A 48 -43.29 -1.16 17.60
N GLY A 49 -44.13 -1.79 18.42
CA GLY A 49 -44.30 -3.26 18.38
C GLY A 49 -43.00 -4.06 18.49
N MET A 50 -41.99 -3.59 19.24
CA MET A 50 -40.76 -4.34 19.49
C MET A 50 -40.96 -5.29 20.67
N GLY A 51 -41.10 -6.58 20.36
CA GLY A 51 -41.12 -7.65 21.34
C GLY A 51 -39.84 -7.67 22.19
N THR A 52 -40.05 -7.58 23.51
CA THR A 52 -39.18 -8.04 24.61
C THR A 52 -37.74 -7.53 24.68
N CYS A 53 -37.42 -6.92 25.82
CA CYS A 53 -36.08 -6.53 26.27
C CYS A 53 -35.09 -7.74 26.29
N ILE A 54 -34.38 -7.99 25.18
CA ILE A 54 -33.24 -8.92 25.10
C ILE A 54 -32.00 -8.25 25.73
N SER A 55 -32.05 -7.91 27.02
CA SER A 55 -30.83 -7.53 27.74
C SER A 55 -30.83 -7.87 29.24
N LYS A 56 -31.95 -8.36 29.79
CA LYS A 56 -31.98 -8.91 31.15
C LYS A 56 -31.89 -10.42 31.19
N GLU A 57 -32.57 -11.16 30.30
CA GLU A 57 -32.48 -12.62 30.30
C GLU A 57 -31.12 -13.16 29.83
N ALA A 58 -30.49 -12.55 28.83
CA ALA A 58 -29.14 -12.95 28.40
C ALA A 58 -28.08 -12.63 29.47
N ARG A 59 -28.23 -11.53 30.21
CA ARG A 59 -27.38 -11.18 31.38
C ARG A 59 -27.67 -12.09 32.58
N ALA A 60 -28.93 -12.48 32.80
CA ALA A 60 -29.31 -13.46 33.82
C ALA A 60 -28.77 -14.86 33.48
N ARG A 61 -28.90 -15.33 32.23
CA ARG A 61 -28.34 -16.61 31.75
C ARG A 61 -26.80 -16.61 31.79
N ARG A 62 -26.12 -15.47 31.54
CA ARG A 62 -24.66 -15.32 31.73
C ARG A 62 -24.25 -15.30 33.19
N ARG A 63 -25.03 -14.68 34.09
CA ARG A 63 -24.79 -14.72 35.54
C ARG A 63 -25.05 -16.11 36.11
N GLU A 64 -26.09 -16.80 35.65
CA GLU A 64 -26.43 -18.17 36.00
C GLU A 64 -25.36 -19.15 35.49
N ARG A 65 -24.91 -19.03 34.22
CA ARG A 65 -23.77 -19.81 33.70
C ARG A 65 -22.48 -19.55 34.48
N ARG A 66 -22.17 -18.29 34.84
CA ARG A 66 -21.01 -17.97 35.70
C ARG A 66 -21.16 -18.51 37.12
N ARG A 67 -22.39 -18.60 37.65
CA ARG A 67 -22.69 -19.18 38.96
C ARG A 67 -22.57 -20.70 38.93
N ILE A 68 -23.10 -21.37 37.91
CA ILE A 68 -22.98 -22.81 37.66
C ILE A 68 -21.52 -23.21 37.42
N ILE A 69 -20.74 -22.41 36.69
CA ILE A 69 -19.30 -22.66 36.48
C ILE A 69 -18.52 -22.45 37.79
N LYS A 70 -18.82 -21.41 38.57
CA LYS A 70 -18.23 -21.22 39.91
C LYS A 70 -18.65 -22.31 40.90
N GLN A 71 -19.84 -22.88 40.75
CA GLN A 71 -20.35 -23.97 41.58
C GLN A 71 -19.72 -25.30 41.16
N ARG A 72 -19.60 -25.61 39.87
CA ARG A 72 -18.82 -26.75 39.37
C ARG A 72 -17.33 -26.68 39.76
N LEU A 73 -16.75 -25.48 39.81
CA LEU A 73 -15.39 -25.25 40.32
C LEU A 73 -15.28 -25.33 41.87
N ARG A 74 -16.40 -25.23 42.61
CA ARG A 74 -16.48 -25.49 44.06
C ARG A 74 -16.79 -26.96 44.36
N ASP A 75 -17.59 -27.61 43.53
CA ASP A 75 -17.99 -29.02 43.65
C ASP A 75 -16.84 -29.94 43.22
N ALA A 76 -16.03 -29.53 42.23
CA ALA A 76 -14.74 -30.16 41.91
C ALA A 76 -13.68 -29.97 43.03
N ARG A 77 -13.95 -29.11 44.03
CA ARG A 77 -13.13 -28.94 45.24
C ARG A 77 -13.70 -29.66 46.46
N SER A 78 -14.89 -30.28 46.39
CA SER A 78 -15.55 -30.96 47.53
C SER A 78 -15.69 -32.48 47.37
N THR A 79 -15.33 -33.07 46.23
CA THR A 79 -15.28 -34.53 46.06
C THR A 79 -13.86 -35.07 46.23
N GLY A 80 -13.37 -35.03 47.47
CA GLY A 80 -12.20 -35.77 47.92
C GLY A 80 -12.55 -36.55 49.18
N GLY A 81 -12.92 -37.82 49.00
CA GLY A 81 -12.83 -38.85 50.06
C GLY A 81 -14.14 -39.50 50.49
N ARG A 82 -14.33 -40.76 50.06
CA ARG A 82 -14.65 -41.94 50.89
C ARG A 82 -14.31 -43.19 50.08
N GLY A 83 -13.12 -43.73 50.33
CA GLY A 83 -12.73 -45.09 49.99
C GLY A 83 -12.20 -45.74 51.26
N ASP A 84 -12.77 -46.90 51.59
CA ASP A 84 -12.56 -47.72 52.78
C ASP A 84 -11.09 -48.15 52.98
N PRO A 85 -10.64 -48.43 54.22
CA PRO A 85 -9.25 -48.51 54.61
C PRO A 85 -8.68 -49.92 54.42
N ASN A 86 -7.57 -50.03 53.68
CA ASN A 86 -6.54 -50.99 54.08
C ASN A 86 -5.12 -50.54 53.70
N SER A 87 -4.33 -50.42 54.77
CA SER A 87 -2.86 -50.42 54.90
C SER A 87 -2.00 -49.38 54.15
N THR A 88 -1.79 -48.25 54.83
CA THR A 88 -0.49 -47.74 55.32
C THR A 88 0.80 -47.99 54.50
N SER A 89 1.38 -46.93 53.91
CA SER A 89 2.48 -46.17 54.54
C SER A 89 2.70 -44.83 53.81
N ARG A 90 2.95 -43.76 54.59
CA ARG A 90 3.07 -42.36 54.16
C ARG A 90 4.54 -42.02 53.85
N HIS A 91 4.77 -41.23 52.79
CA HIS A 91 5.48 -39.95 52.89
C HIS A 91 5.07 -38.97 51.76
N THR A 92 4.37 -37.91 52.18
CA THR A 92 4.29 -36.51 51.70
C THR A 92 4.44 -36.16 50.21
N ASN A 93 3.42 -35.47 49.65
CA ASN A 93 3.64 -34.39 48.66
C ASN A 93 2.49 -33.35 48.68
N GLN A 94 2.84 -32.09 48.94
CA GLN A 94 2.01 -30.89 48.74
C GLN A 94 2.40 -30.25 47.39
N ARG A 95 1.44 -29.88 46.52
CA ARG A 95 1.69 -29.02 45.34
C ARG A 95 0.92 -27.71 45.44
N SER A 96 1.57 -26.61 45.07
CA SER A 96 1.17 -25.22 45.36
C SER A 96 0.79 -24.42 44.09
N ARG A 97 0.22 -23.23 44.28
CA ARG A 97 -0.28 -22.29 43.24
C ARG A 97 0.80 -21.79 42.26
N SER A 98 2.09 -22.04 42.51
CA SER A 98 3.19 -21.67 41.61
C SER A 98 3.23 -22.50 40.33
N ASP A 99 2.78 -23.77 40.40
CA ASP A 99 2.88 -24.73 39.29
C ASP A 99 2.05 -24.29 38.07
N ALA A 100 0.84 -23.75 38.26
CA ALA A 100 -0.03 -23.37 37.14
C ALA A 100 0.50 -22.17 36.30
N THR A 101 1.25 -21.26 36.90
CA THR A 101 1.92 -20.14 36.19
C THR A 101 3.24 -20.54 35.52
N GLN A 102 3.78 -21.70 35.91
CA GLN A 102 4.95 -22.28 35.29
C GLN A 102 4.54 -23.06 34.03
N ASP A 103 3.46 -23.85 34.13
CA ASP A 103 2.87 -24.60 33.00
C ASP A 103 2.58 -23.69 31.79
N ILE A 104 1.90 -22.55 32.00
CA ILE A 104 1.59 -21.59 30.91
C ILE A 104 2.85 -21.02 30.26
N ARG A 105 3.91 -20.79 31.04
CA ARG A 105 5.17 -20.25 30.50
C ARG A 105 5.89 -21.29 29.67
N ASP A 106 5.87 -22.54 30.08
CA ASP A 106 6.52 -23.62 29.36
C ASP A 106 5.75 -23.97 28.06
N ASP A 107 4.43 -23.81 28.04
CA ASP A 107 3.60 -23.87 26.83
C ASP A 107 3.98 -22.78 25.80
N ILE A 108 4.18 -21.52 26.22
CA ILE A 108 4.59 -20.43 25.32
C ILE A 108 5.95 -20.72 24.67
N LYS A 109 6.91 -21.25 25.45
CA LYS A 109 8.22 -21.60 24.91
C LYS A 109 8.11 -22.71 23.85
N ALA A 110 7.28 -23.73 24.12
CA ALA A 110 7.04 -24.81 23.17
C ALA A 110 6.47 -24.27 21.85
N LEU A 111 5.51 -23.35 21.90
CA LEU A 111 4.94 -22.71 20.71
C LEU A 111 5.97 -21.89 19.91
N ILE A 112 6.91 -21.21 20.58
CA ILE A 112 7.99 -20.46 19.91
C ILE A 112 8.91 -21.42 19.15
N LEU A 113 9.30 -22.54 19.77
CA LEU A 113 10.15 -23.55 19.14
C LEU A 113 9.43 -24.23 17.96
N GLU A 114 8.14 -24.54 18.11
CA GLU A 114 7.29 -25.06 17.04
C GLU A 114 7.21 -24.06 15.86
N THR A 115 7.08 -22.77 16.16
CA THR A 115 7.06 -21.71 15.12
C THR A 115 8.38 -21.68 14.34
N LEU A 116 9.53 -21.77 15.02
CA LEU A 116 10.84 -21.85 14.37
C LEU A 116 11.00 -23.08 13.47
N GLU A 117 10.42 -24.22 13.87
CA GLU A 117 10.45 -25.44 13.08
C GLU A 117 9.57 -25.33 11.83
N VAL A 118 8.35 -24.81 11.96
CA VAL A 118 7.41 -24.69 10.83
C VAL A 118 7.86 -23.64 9.82
N ILE A 119 8.38 -22.49 10.24
CA ILE A 119 8.81 -21.42 9.31
C ILE A 119 9.91 -21.90 8.35
N ARG A 120 10.76 -22.84 8.78
CA ARG A 120 11.77 -23.48 7.90
C ARG A 120 11.17 -24.22 6.71
N THR A 121 9.91 -24.64 6.85
CA THR A 121 9.17 -25.42 5.84
C THR A 121 8.19 -24.57 5.04
N LEU A 122 8.08 -23.27 5.32
CA LEU A 122 7.20 -22.36 4.58
C LEU A 122 7.89 -21.92 3.28
N VAL A 123 7.18 -22.17 2.18
CA VAL A 123 7.70 -22.04 0.82
C VAL A 123 6.80 -21.17 -0.06
N ASN A 124 5.72 -20.61 0.47
CA ASN A 124 4.86 -19.72 -0.31
C ASN A 124 4.32 -18.58 0.56
N ASN A 125 4.29 -17.36 0.02
CA ASN A 125 3.76 -16.17 0.71
C ASN A 125 2.22 -16.25 0.89
N GLU A 126 1.55 -17.16 0.19
CA GLU A 126 0.12 -17.46 0.32
C GLU A 126 -0.21 -18.52 1.40
N GLN A 127 0.80 -19.14 2.04
CA GLN A 127 0.56 -20.13 3.10
C GLN A 127 0.09 -19.44 4.39
N GLU A 128 -0.96 -19.98 5.00
CA GLU A 128 -1.46 -19.49 6.28
C GLU A 128 -0.35 -19.53 7.36
N PRO A 129 -0.26 -18.50 8.23
CA PRO A 129 0.76 -18.46 9.27
C PRO A 129 0.67 -19.70 10.17
N PRO A 130 1.81 -20.20 10.71
CA PRO A 130 1.83 -21.39 11.55
C PRO A 130 0.81 -21.32 12.68
N GLN A 131 0.13 -22.43 12.98
CA GLN A 131 -0.83 -22.50 14.09
C GLN A 131 -0.20 -22.11 15.44
N SER A 132 1.08 -22.40 15.61
CA SER A 132 1.88 -21.96 16.75
C SER A 132 2.03 -20.44 16.82
N LEU A 133 2.32 -19.77 15.70
CA LEU A 133 2.38 -18.32 15.59
C LEU A 133 1.01 -17.67 15.85
N LEU A 134 -0.08 -18.23 15.31
CA LEU A 134 -1.44 -17.78 15.57
C LEU A 134 -1.81 -17.86 17.06
N LYS A 135 -1.45 -18.96 17.74
CA LYS A 135 -1.64 -19.11 19.20
C LYS A 135 -0.81 -18.09 19.99
N LEU A 136 0.43 -17.84 19.59
CA LEU A 136 1.27 -16.80 20.21
C LEU A 136 0.67 -15.40 20.03
N ASN A 137 0.17 -15.08 18.84
CA ASN A 137 -0.52 -13.82 18.56
C ASN A 137 -1.80 -13.67 19.40
N PHE A 138 -2.56 -14.75 19.57
CA PHE A 138 -3.74 -14.76 20.44
C PHE A 138 -3.39 -14.49 21.92
N ILE A 139 -2.32 -15.12 22.43
CA ILE A 139 -1.81 -14.84 23.79
C ILE A 139 -1.35 -13.38 23.89
N ALA A 140 -0.73 -12.85 22.84
CA ALA A 140 -0.22 -11.49 22.79
C ALA A 140 -1.28 -10.39 22.58
N ASP A 141 -2.56 -10.74 22.39
CA ASP A 141 -3.66 -9.78 22.26
C ASP A 141 -3.97 -9.06 23.60
N GLU A 142 -3.64 -9.70 24.73
CA GLU A 142 -3.67 -9.06 26.05
C GLU A 142 -2.30 -8.47 26.43
N GLU A 143 -2.27 -7.29 27.06
CA GLU A 143 -1.02 -6.61 27.46
C GLU A 143 -0.08 -7.48 28.31
N LYS A 144 -0.62 -8.24 29.28
CA LYS A 144 0.19 -9.16 30.09
C LYS A 144 0.72 -10.33 29.28
N GLY A 145 -0.08 -10.86 28.36
CA GLY A 145 0.31 -11.94 27.47
C GLY A 145 1.39 -11.49 26.49
N TRP A 146 1.29 -10.29 25.93
CA TRP A 146 2.33 -9.69 25.08
C TRP A 146 3.67 -9.60 25.80
N ILE A 147 3.70 -9.08 27.03
CA ILE A 147 4.92 -9.03 27.85
C ILE A 147 5.48 -10.44 28.10
N MET A 148 4.62 -11.43 28.35
CA MET A 148 5.04 -12.82 28.55
C MET A 148 5.65 -13.42 27.29
N VAL A 149 5.04 -13.21 26.12
CA VAL A 149 5.54 -13.74 24.85
C VAL A 149 6.84 -13.06 24.45
N VAL A 150 6.96 -11.73 24.57
CA VAL A 150 8.21 -11.02 24.27
C VAL A 150 9.34 -11.50 25.19
N LYS A 151 9.08 -11.67 26.50
CA LYS A 151 10.07 -12.28 27.40
C LYS A 151 10.41 -13.70 26.96
N ALA A 152 9.43 -14.51 26.61
CA ALA A 152 9.66 -15.87 26.15
C ALA A 152 10.52 -15.89 24.88
N LEU A 153 10.30 -14.99 23.91
CA LEU A 153 11.14 -14.87 22.71
C LEU A 153 12.59 -14.58 23.08
N ILE A 154 12.82 -13.66 24.02
CA ILE A 154 14.17 -13.33 24.51
C ILE A 154 14.83 -14.57 25.16
N HIS A 155 14.08 -15.33 25.95
CA HIS A 155 14.58 -16.46 26.74
C HIS A 155 14.69 -17.79 25.98
N THR A 156 13.93 -17.98 24.90
CA THR A 156 13.73 -19.31 24.28
C THR A 156 14.51 -19.49 23.00
N ILE A 157 14.68 -18.43 22.20
CA ILE A 157 15.30 -18.53 20.89
C ILE A 157 16.81 -18.79 21.03
N PRO A 158 17.36 -19.87 20.46
CA PRO A 158 18.77 -20.20 20.59
C PRO A 158 19.72 -19.15 19.98
N ASP A 159 20.97 -19.14 20.43
CA ASP A 159 22.04 -18.29 19.88
C ASP A 159 22.35 -18.61 18.42
N ASN A 160 22.26 -19.89 18.03
CA ASN A 160 22.68 -20.40 16.72
C ASN A 160 21.53 -20.69 15.75
N ASP A 161 20.30 -20.31 16.08
CA ASP A 161 19.19 -20.49 15.15
C ASP A 161 19.25 -19.45 14.00
N PRO A 162 19.39 -19.89 12.72
CA PRO A 162 19.50 -18.99 11.57
C PRO A 162 18.25 -18.14 11.30
N LEU A 163 17.06 -18.58 11.76
CA LEU A 163 15.80 -17.86 11.58
C LEU A 163 15.39 -17.09 12.84
N GLY A 164 16.00 -17.38 13.98
CA GLY A 164 15.69 -16.77 15.28
C GLY A 164 15.51 -15.24 15.22
N PRO A 165 16.48 -14.47 14.71
CA PRO A 165 16.34 -13.02 14.57
C PRO A 165 15.16 -12.59 13.69
N ALA A 166 14.98 -13.24 12.54
CA ALA A 166 13.88 -12.95 11.62
C ALA A 166 12.52 -13.26 12.25
N VAL A 167 12.40 -14.34 13.03
CA VAL A 167 11.16 -14.70 13.74
C VAL A 167 10.83 -13.71 14.85
N ILE A 168 11.83 -13.19 15.58
CA ILE A 168 11.58 -12.13 16.58
C ILE A 168 11.01 -10.89 15.89
N SER A 169 11.65 -10.44 14.80
CA SER A 169 11.19 -9.27 14.06
C SER A 169 9.82 -9.51 13.43
N LEU A 170 9.60 -10.66 12.77
CA LEU A 170 8.31 -11.04 12.18
C LEU A 170 7.19 -11.11 13.22
N PHE A 171 7.45 -11.72 14.38
CA PHE A 171 6.46 -11.77 15.47
C PHE A 171 6.10 -10.37 15.94
N LEU A 172 7.10 -9.51 16.17
CA LEU A 172 6.85 -8.15 16.59
C LEU A 172 6.12 -7.37 15.49
N ASP A 173 6.43 -7.60 14.21
CA ASP A 173 5.79 -7.05 13.00
C ASP A 173 4.31 -7.38 12.89
N GLU A 174 3.96 -8.65 13.04
CA GLU A 174 2.59 -9.17 12.92
C GLU A 174 1.74 -8.97 14.18
N CYS A 175 2.36 -8.68 15.33
CA CYS A 175 1.64 -8.42 16.57
C CYS A 175 0.96 -7.04 16.59
N PRO A 176 -0.17 -6.91 17.30
CA PRO A 176 -0.68 -5.62 17.78
C PRO A 176 0.43 -4.67 18.24
N LEU A 177 0.48 -3.45 17.70
CA LEU A 177 1.38 -2.41 18.21
C LEU A 177 1.14 -2.22 19.72
N PRO A 178 2.15 -2.45 20.58
CA PRO A 178 1.98 -2.36 22.03
C PRO A 178 1.75 -0.89 22.44
N SER A 179 1.03 -0.67 23.54
CA SER A 179 0.90 0.69 24.08
C SER A 179 2.25 1.17 24.63
N LYS A 180 2.43 2.49 24.74
CA LYS A 180 3.63 3.08 25.34
C LYS A 180 3.84 2.56 26.77
N GLU A 181 2.75 2.36 27.50
CA GLU A 181 2.72 1.84 28.87
C GLU A 181 3.14 0.37 28.91
N SER A 182 2.69 -0.46 27.95
CA SER A 182 3.09 -1.87 27.85
C SER A 182 4.58 -2.01 27.57
N VAL A 183 5.12 -1.20 26.65
CA VAL A 183 6.56 -1.14 26.36
C VAL A 183 7.32 -0.68 27.60
N GLN A 184 6.88 0.39 28.27
CA GLN A 184 7.52 0.88 29.48
C GLN A 184 7.48 -0.17 30.61
N SER A 185 6.36 -0.85 30.79
CA SER A 185 6.17 -1.94 31.76
C SER A 185 7.11 -3.11 31.46
N LEU A 186 7.24 -3.50 30.19
CA LEU A 186 8.23 -4.49 29.74
C LEU A 186 9.64 -4.05 30.14
N LEU A 187 10.07 -2.85 29.77
CA LEU A 187 11.42 -2.35 30.03
C LEU A 187 11.73 -2.23 31.53
N VAL A 188 10.78 -1.72 32.31
CA VAL A 188 10.88 -1.68 33.79
C VAL A 188 11.00 -3.08 34.37
N SER A 189 10.23 -4.04 33.86
CA SER A 189 10.27 -5.42 34.32
C SER A 189 11.55 -6.17 33.94
N LEU A 190 12.25 -5.74 32.89
CA LEU A 190 13.53 -6.29 32.45
C LEU A 190 14.71 -5.69 33.22
N ARG A 191 14.53 -4.51 33.85
CA ARG A 191 15.54 -3.82 34.69
C ARG A 191 16.90 -3.64 34.01
N LEU A 192 16.89 -3.36 32.70
CA LEU A 192 18.10 -3.13 31.91
C LEU A 192 18.87 -1.92 32.46
N SER A 193 20.19 -2.01 32.53
CA SER A 193 21.12 -0.92 32.85
C SER A 193 22.53 -1.33 32.46
N ALA A 194 23.52 -0.45 32.66
CA ALA A 194 24.93 -0.83 32.53
C ALA A 194 25.32 -1.91 33.56
N ASP A 195 24.93 -1.74 34.83
CA ASP A 195 25.25 -2.65 35.93
C ASP A 195 24.53 -4.00 35.82
N PHE A 196 23.36 -4.03 35.15
CA PHE A 196 22.57 -5.25 34.92
C PHE A 196 23.41 -6.35 34.25
N VAL A 197 24.26 -5.98 33.31
CA VAL A 197 25.12 -6.89 32.53
C VAL A 197 26.08 -7.65 33.44
N ASP A 198 26.66 -6.95 34.40
CA ASP A 198 27.66 -7.51 35.30
C ASP A 198 27.03 -8.31 36.45
N ALA A 199 25.79 -8.01 36.81
CA ALA A 199 25.10 -8.61 37.94
C ALA A 199 24.31 -9.91 37.63
N THR A 200 23.82 -10.11 36.40
CA THR A 200 22.79 -11.14 36.12
C THR A 200 23.28 -12.41 35.42
N LEU A 201 24.53 -12.45 34.92
CA LEU A 201 25.19 -13.63 34.34
C LEU A 201 24.32 -14.41 33.32
N LEU A 202 23.51 -13.69 32.52
CA LEU A 202 22.57 -14.28 31.56
C LEU A 202 23.29 -14.85 30.32
N PRO A 203 22.70 -15.84 29.63
CA PRO A 203 23.34 -16.46 28.48
C PRO A 203 23.44 -15.50 27.27
N PRO A 204 24.42 -15.68 26.37
CA PRO A 204 24.62 -14.81 25.20
C PRO A 204 23.38 -14.67 24.30
N ALA A 205 22.63 -15.75 24.10
CA ALA A 205 21.38 -15.76 23.33
C ALA A 205 20.38 -14.71 23.84
N TRP A 206 20.30 -14.56 25.16
CA TRP A 206 19.39 -13.61 25.81
C TRP A 206 19.75 -12.17 25.42
N HIS A 207 21.03 -11.82 25.53
CA HIS A 207 21.51 -10.47 25.20
C HIS A 207 21.33 -10.16 23.71
N LYS A 208 21.60 -11.13 22.84
CA LYS A 208 21.36 -11.03 21.39
C LYS A 208 19.89 -10.76 21.09
N ASN A 209 18.99 -11.62 21.59
CA ASN A 209 17.56 -11.51 21.37
C ASN A 209 16.99 -10.21 21.96
N MET A 210 17.49 -9.77 23.11
CA MET A 210 17.10 -8.49 23.71
C MET A 210 17.47 -7.30 22.82
N CYS A 211 18.66 -7.30 22.22
CA CYS A 211 19.04 -6.22 21.28
C CYS A 211 18.14 -6.21 20.04
N ILE A 212 17.77 -7.38 19.51
CA ILE A 212 16.83 -7.49 18.38
C ILE A 212 15.45 -6.95 18.76
N VAL A 213 14.93 -7.29 19.95
CA VAL A 213 13.66 -6.76 20.47
C VAL A 213 13.74 -5.25 20.62
N LEU A 214 14.82 -4.70 21.20
CA LEU A 214 14.99 -3.25 21.34
C LEU A 214 15.02 -2.54 20.00
N GLY A 215 15.77 -3.07 19.02
CA GLY A 215 15.84 -2.51 17.66
C GLY A 215 14.48 -2.55 16.96
N SER A 216 13.78 -3.68 17.03
CA SER A 216 12.46 -3.87 16.42
C SER A 216 11.40 -2.95 17.07
N LEU A 217 11.46 -2.76 18.39
CA LEU A 217 10.60 -1.79 19.08
C LEU A 217 10.95 -0.35 18.69
N ALA A 218 12.23 -0.01 18.54
CA ALA A 218 12.66 1.34 18.15
C ALA A 218 12.14 1.71 16.75
N GLU A 219 12.23 0.78 15.79
CA GLU A 219 11.73 0.94 14.43
C GLU A 219 10.20 1.13 14.38
N LYS A 220 9.46 0.44 15.25
CA LYS A 220 7.99 0.55 15.35
C LYS A 220 7.50 1.81 16.04
N MET A 221 8.30 2.35 16.97
CA MET A 221 7.90 3.45 17.84
C MET A 221 8.28 4.79 17.19
N ALA A 222 7.45 5.34 16.31
CA ALA A 222 7.78 6.61 15.64
C ALA A 222 7.75 7.83 16.59
N GLY A 223 8.69 8.77 16.37
CA GLY A 223 8.72 10.09 16.99
C GLY A 223 9.10 10.09 18.48
N THR A 224 8.33 10.79 19.31
CA THR A 224 8.63 11.02 20.74
C THR A 224 8.62 9.73 21.58
N ALA A 225 7.98 8.67 21.09
CA ALA A 225 7.90 7.38 21.79
C ALA A 225 9.24 6.63 21.77
N ALA A 226 9.94 6.55 20.63
CA ALA A 226 11.31 6.01 20.57
C ALA A 226 12.30 6.84 21.39
N VAL A 227 12.16 8.17 21.39
CA VAL A 227 12.99 9.06 22.21
C VAL A 227 12.80 8.78 23.71
N ALA A 228 11.55 8.61 24.16
CA ALA A 228 11.25 8.26 25.56
C ALA A 228 11.75 6.87 25.96
N MET A 229 11.71 5.91 25.03
CA MET A 229 12.24 4.55 25.24
C MET A 229 13.77 4.55 25.40
N PHE A 230 14.47 5.43 24.68
CA PHE A 230 15.93 5.57 24.71
C PHE A 230 16.45 6.34 25.95
N ASN A 231 15.94 5.98 27.13
CA ASN A 231 16.33 6.57 28.42
C ASN A 231 17.73 6.14 28.89
N ASP A 232 18.22 6.69 30.01
CA ASP A 232 19.59 6.45 30.52
C ASP A 232 19.90 4.95 30.74
N ASN A 233 18.90 4.17 31.13
CA ASN A 233 19.06 2.74 31.38
C ASN A 233 19.32 1.96 30.09
N ILE A 234 18.51 2.20 29.05
CA ILE A 234 18.69 1.56 27.73
C ILE A 234 19.97 2.05 27.06
N ARG A 235 20.26 3.35 27.16
CA ARG A 235 21.52 3.94 26.70
C ARG A 235 22.73 3.29 27.35
N GLY A 236 22.72 3.16 28.67
CA GLY A 236 23.79 2.50 29.43
C GLY A 236 23.96 1.03 29.04
N TYR A 237 22.86 0.29 28.92
CA TYR A 237 22.87 -1.12 28.52
C TYR A 237 23.47 -1.33 27.11
N LEU A 238 22.97 -0.62 26.10
CA LEU A 238 23.45 -0.77 24.72
C LEU A 238 24.90 -0.33 24.56
N MET A 239 25.31 0.77 25.19
CA MET A 239 26.72 1.20 25.20
C MET A 239 27.63 0.20 25.89
N ARG A 240 27.20 -0.36 27.02
CA ARG A 240 27.94 -1.39 27.75
C ARG A 240 28.17 -2.63 26.89
N MET A 241 27.17 -3.03 26.10
CA MET A 241 27.30 -4.11 25.11
C MET A 241 28.30 -3.75 24.00
N ILE A 242 28.16 -2.59 23.38
CA ILE A 242 29.02 -2.18 22.25
C ILE A 242 30.50 -2.07 22.64
N VAL A 243 30.79 -1.51 23.82
CA VAL A 243 32.16 -1.19 24.23
C VAL A 243 32.92 -2.41 24.74
N TYR A 244 32.24 -3.27 25.50
CA TYR A 244 32.89 -4.34 26.26
C TYR A 244 32.34 -5.73 25.93
N GLY A 245 31.21 -5.83 25.24
CA GLY A 245 30.56 -7.10 24.96
C GLY A 245 30.17 -7.85 26.23
N LEU A 246 30.21 -9.19 26.14
CA LEU A 246 29.95 -10.09 27.27
C LEU A 246 31.23 -10.29 28.09
N LEU A 247 31.22 -9.88 29.36
CA LEU A 247 32.34 -10.14 30.29
C LEU A 247 32.26 -11.54 30.95
N TYR A 248 31.04 -12.05 31.16
CA TYR A 248 30.82 -13.39 31.71
C TYR A 248 30.37 -14.36 30.61
N ASN A 249 31.07 -15.48 30.50
CA ASN A 249 30.66 -16.64 29.72
C ASN A 249 30.77 -17.88 30.62
N PRO A 250 29.77 -18.76 30.68
CA PRO A 250 29.85 -19.97 31.50
C PRO A 250 31.13 -20.78 31.19
N PRO A 251 31.79 -21.39 32.20
CA PRO A 251 33.06 -22.10 32.04
C PRO A 251 33.03 -23.20 30.96
N ALA A 252 31.85 -23.74 30.65
CA ALA A 252 31.61 -24.77 29.65
C ALA A 252 31.75 -24.32 28.18
N TYR A 253 31.89 -23.02 27.89
CA TYR A 253 32.04 -22.53 26.51
C TYR A 253 33.51 -22.59 26.05
N PRO A 254 33.81 -23.25 24.91
CA PRO A 254 35.13 -23.16 24.28
C PRO A 254 35.49 -21.69 23.95
N LYS A 255 36.78 -21.33 23.98
CA LYS A 255 37.27 -19.96 23.73
C LYS A 255 36.71 -19.35 22.44
N ALA A 256 36.68 -20.12 21.34
CA ALA A 256 36.15 -19.68 20.05
C ALA A 256 34.64 -19.34 20.10
N LEU A 257 33.87 -20.07 20.90
CA LEU A 257 32.42 -19.83 21.05
C LEU A 257 32.14 -18.57 21.87
N LYS A 258 33.01 -18.26 22.86
CA LYS A 258 32.95 -17.01 23.63
C LYS A 258 33.20 -15.79 22.74
N GLU A 259 34.24 -15.85 21.90
CA GLU A 259 34.58 -14.77 20.96
C GLU A 259 33.43 -14.54 19.97
N ARG A 260 32.92 -15.60 19.33
CA ARG A 260 31.74 -15.55 18.43
C ARG A 260 30.55 -14.81 19.06
N ASN A 261 30.15 -15.22 20.26
CA ASN A 261 28.96 -14.71 20.91
C ASN A 261 29.09 -13.25 21.32
N THR A 262 30.29 -12.83 21.72
CA THR A 262 30.59 -11.43 21.99
C THR A 262 30.44 -10.57 20.73
N HIS A 263 30.96 -11.01 19.58
CA HIS A 263 30.82 -10.27 18.32
C HIS A 263 29.35 -10.16 17.88
N ALA A 264 28.58 -11.26 17.98
CA ALA A 264 27.17 -11.26 17.63
C ALA A 264 26.37 -10.25 18.48
N VAL A 265 26.57 -10.23 19.81
CA VAL A 265 25.85 -9.29 20.70
C VAL A 265 26.23 -7.84 20.40
N ARG A 266 27.51 -7.55 20.15
CA ARG A 266 27.97 -6.19 19.79
C ARG A 266 27.35 -5.71 18.49
N MET A 267 27.30 -6.58 17.48
CA MET A 267 26.65 -6.29 16.20
C MET A 267 25.16 -5.97 16.39
N PHE A 268 24.38 -6.82 17.07
CA PHE A 268 22.95 -6.56 17.28
C PHE A 268 22.69 -5.34 18.18
N ALA A 269 23.58 -5.02 19.13
CA ALA A 269 23.49 -3.79 19.90
C ALA A 269 23.74 -2.54 19.04
N LEU A 270 24.69 -2.60 18.10
CA LEU A 270 24.89 -1.56 17.09
C LEU A 270 23.66 -1.41 16.19
N LEU A 271 23.11 -2.50 15.65
CA LEU A 271 21.89 -2.46 14.84
C LEU A 271 20.71 -1.84 15.62
N ALA A 272 20.58 -2.15 16.91
CA ALA A 272 19.58 -1.49 17.75
C ALA A 272 19.82 0.03 17.86
N LEU A 273 21.07 0.47 18.04
CA LEU A 273 21.40 1.90 18.03
C LEU A 273 21.07 2.57 16.69
N GLU A 274 21.34 1.91 15.56
CA GLU A 274 20.97 2.43 14.23
C GLU A 274 19.46 2.67 14.14
N LYS A 275 18.64 1.73 14.61
CA LYS A 275 17.17 1.89 14.64
C LYS A 275 16.73 3.02 15.57
N PHE A 276 17.35 3.17 16.75
CA PHE A 276 17.09 4.32 17.62
C PHE A 276 17.51 5.66 17.00
N ALA A 277 18.56 5.67 16.17
CA ALA A 277 19.09 6.86 15.51
C ALA A 277 18.26 7.35 14.32
N GLN A 278 17.14 6.68 13.99
CA GLN A 278 16.18 7.19 13.00
C GLN A 278 15.56 8.53 13.42
N THR A 279 15.53 8.85 14.73
CA THR A 279 15.18 10.20 15.20
C THR A 279 16.44 11.05 15.39
N ARG A 280 16.34 12.33 15.01
CA ARG A 280 17.49 13.25 15.04
C ARG A 280 18.02 13.48 16.45
N GLU A 281 17.14 13.52 17.45
CA GLU A 281 17.47 13.70 18.86
C GLU A 281 18.28 12.51 19.41
N ASN A 282 17.85 11.29 19.12
CA ASN A 282 18.57 10.09 19.51
C ASN A 282 19.91 10.00 18.76
N GLN A 283 19.94 10.29 17.46
CA GLN A 283 21.17 10.30 16.68
C GLN A 283 22.23 11.24 17.29
N ILE A 284 21.86 12.49 17.60
CA ILE A 284 22.76 13.44 18.25
C ILE A 284 23.23 12.92 19.62
N THR A 285 22.31 12.35 20.40
CA THR A 285 22.62 11.79 21.72
C THR A 285 23.61 10.64 21.62
N ILE A 286 23.41 9.72 20.68
CA ILE A 286 24.29 8.59 20.41
C ILE A 286 25.67 9.07 19.95
N CYS A 287 25.74 9.99 18.97
CA CYS A 287 27.02 10.56 18.53
C CYS A 287 27.80 11.16 19.71
N LYS A 288 27.14 11.97 20.56
CA LYS A 288 27.78 12.53 21.77
C LYS A 288 28.28 11.44 22.73
N MET A 289 27.55 10.34 22.89
CA MET A 289 27.97 9.21 23.73
C MET A 289 29.18 8.49 23.16
N LEU A 290 29.21 8.28 21.84
CA LEU A 290 30.31 7.62 21.14
C LEU A 290 31.61 8.46 21.18
N THR A 291 31.51 9.76 20.94
CA THR A 291 32.66 10.69 20.94
C THR A 291 33.24 10.94 22.34
N LYS A 292 32.44 10.82 23.40
CA LYS A 292 32.91 10.99 24.80
C LYS A 292 33.82 9.87 25.28
N MET A 293 33.89 8.74 24.57
CA MET A 293 34.72 7.60 24.96
C MET A 293 36.20 7.86 24.62
N PRO A 294 37.16 7.41 25.46
CA PRO A 294 38.59 7.59 25.19
C PRO A 294 39.04 7.04 23.83
N VAL A 295 38.38 5.96 23.39
CA VAL A 295 38.53 5.38 22.05
C VAL A 295 37.13 5.20 21.48
N HIS A 296 36.89 5.72 20.27
CA HIS A 296 35.59 5.60 19.62
C HIS A 296 35.26 4.12 19.37
N PRO A 297 34.21 3.57 20.00
CA PRO A 297 34.03 2.12 20.03
C PRO A 297 33.76 1.53 18.64
N LEU A 298 33.08 2.25 17.74
CA LEU A 298 32.83 1.78 16.37
C LEU A 298 34.10 1.73 15.52
N ILE A 299 35.09 2.60 15.77
CA ILE A 299 36.38 2.57 15.04
C ILE A 299 37.13 1.28 15.41
N ARG A 300 37.10 0.91 16.69
CA ARG A 300 37.67 -0.38 17.15
C ARG A 300 36.95 -1.59 16.56
N MET A 301 35.64 -1.50 16.32
CA MET A 301 34.87 -2.55 15.65
C MET A 301 35.26 -2.65 14.17
N GLU A 302 35.43 -1.52 13.49
CA GLU A 302 35.87 -1.45 12.09
C GLU A 302 37.25 -2.09 11.87
N GLU A 303 38.18 -2.01 12.84
CA GLU A 303 39.53 -2.60 12.74
C GLU A 303 39.53 -4.10 12.40
N TYR A 304 38.46 -4.84 12.74
CA TYR A 304 38.36 -6.26 12.41
C TYR A 304 38.30 -6.54 10.89
N LEU A 305 37.91 -5.56 10.07
CA LEU A 305 37.94 -5.69 8.61
C LEU A 305 39.37 -5.81 8.07
N ARG A 306 40.37 -5.26 8.78
CA ARG A 306 41.79 -5.31 8.42
C ARG A 306 42.46 -6.65 8.71
N SER A 307 41.76 -7.59 9.35
CA SER A 307 42.30 -8.93 9.62
C SER A 307 42.38 -9.77 8.33
N GLU A 308 43.56 -10.31 8.03
CA GLU A 308 43.82 -11.06 6.78
C GLU A 308 43.16 -12.45 6.73
N ASN A 309 42.78 -13.03 7.87
CA ASN A 309 42.22 -14.39 7.91
C ASN A 309 40.68 -14.38 7.96
N LEU A 310 40.05 -14.39 6.78
CA LEU A 310 38.58 -14.44 6.63
C LEU A 310 37.95 -15.69 7.27
N GLU A 311 38.59 -16.86 7.13
CA GLU A 311 38.01 -18.13 7.59
C GLU A 311 37.95 -18.22 9.12
N ARG A 312 38.86 -17.53 9.83
CA ARG A 312 38.95 -17.59 11.29
C ARG A 312 38.11 -16.53 12.02
N TYR A 313 37.78 -15.39 11.38
CA TYR A 313 37.22 -14.21 12.06
C TYR A 313 35.96 -13.62 11.41
N TRP A 314 35.21 -14.39 10.62
CA TRP A 314 34.06 -13.86 9.88
C TRP A 314 33.00 -13.19 10.76
N PHE A 315 32.75 -13.65 12.00
CA PHE A 315 31.85 -12.95 12.95
C PHE A 315 32.33 -11.53 13.29
N ALA A 316 33.63 -11.37 13.50
CA ALA A 316 34.24 -10.08 13.77
C ALA A 316 34.20 -9.18 12.53
N LYS A 317 34.28 -9.75 11.33
CA LYS A 317 34.11 -9.02 10.07
C LYS A 317 32.67 -8.56 9.86
N GLN A 318 31.65 -9.34 10.24
CA GLN A 318 30.25 -8.85 10.21
C GLN A 318 30.05 -7.65 11.12
N GLU A 319 30.60 -7.73 12.34
CA GLU A 319 30.62 -6.60 13.28
C GLU A 319 31.31 -5.38 12.68
N GLY A 320 32.50 -5.58 12.09
CA GLY A 320 33.27 -4.52 11.44
C GLY A 320 32.56 -3.91 10.23
N PHE A 321 31.88 -4.73 9.41
CA PHE A 321 31.08 -4.29 8.27
C PHE A 321 29.94 -3.36 8.71
N CYS A 322 29.18 -3.77 9.74
CA CYS A 322 28.11 -2.93 10.28
C CYS A 322 28.66 -1.63 10.86
N ALA A 323 29.78 -1.69 11.59
CA ALA A 323 30.41 -0.51 12.17
C ALA A 323 30.93 0.47 11.10
N GLN A 324 31.58 -0.04 10.05
CA GLN A 324 32.05 0.73 8.91
C GLN A 324 30.89 1.43 8.21
N TRP A 325 29.82 0.69 7.89
CA TRP A 325 28.63 1.27 7.26
C TRP A 325 27.98 2.34 8.14
N ALA A 326 27.87 2.11 9.45
CA ALA A 326 27.30 3.07 10.39
C ALA A 326 28.16 4.34 10.52
N LEU A 327 29.49 4.22 10.50
CA LEU A 327 30.42 5.36 10.50
C LEU A 327 30.33 6.19 9.22
N ASP A 328 30.07 5.57 8.07
CA ASP A 328 29.92 6.27 6.80
C ASP A 328 28.55 6.97 6.65
N ASN A 329 27.48 6.41 7.23
CA ASN A 329 26.11 6.83 6.94
C ASN A 329 25.38 7.52 8.11
N ILE A 330 25.56 7.07 9.36
CA ILE A 330 24.72 7.49 10.50
C ILE A 330 25.54 8.22 11.57
N PHE A 331 26.66 7.66 12.00
CA PHE A 331 27.51 8.13 13.10
C PHE A 331 28.84 8.67 12.58
N VAL A 332 28.77 9.59 11.62
CA VAL A 332 29.95 10.20 10.98
C VAL A 332 30.85 10.84 12.03
N THR A 333 32.14 10.46 12.00
CA THR A 333 33.17 10.93 12.93
C THR A 333 34.12 11.88 12.24
N GLU A 334 34.34 13.06 12.83
CA GLU A 334 35.25 14.07 12.30
C GLU A 334 36.68 13.54 12.22
N GLY A 335 37.34 13.75 11.07
CA GLY A 335 38.73 13.32 10.83
C GLY A 335 38.92 11.85 10.44
N ARG A 336 37.86 11.03 10.40
CA ARG A 336 37.90 9.68 9.80
C ARG A 336 37.58 9.80 8.30
N PRO A 337 38.44 9.34 7.37
CA PRO A 337 38.10 9.29 5.94
C PRO A 337 36.94 8.32 5.69
N TYR A 338 36.15 8.56 4.65
CA TYR A 338 35.08 7.64 4.28
C TYR A 338 35.65 6.34 3.71
N SER A 339 34.93 5.23 3.89
CA SER A 339 35.46 3.93 3.46
C SER A 339 35.66 3.84 1.95
N TYR A 340 34.79 4.48 1.15
CA TYR A 340 34.93 4.51 -0.31
C TYR A 340 36.19 5.28 -0.77
N GLU A 341 36.75 6.16 0.06
CA GLU A 341 37.97 6.94 -0.26
C GLU A 341 39.25 6.14 -0.05
N THR A 342 39.17 5.09 0.78
CA THR A 342 40.32 4.28 1.20
C THR A 342 40.29 2.85 0.64
N CYS A 343 39.15 2.42 0.09
CA CYS A 343 38.98 1.11 -0.50
C CYS A 343 39.62 1.02 -1.89
N ASP A 344 40.50 0.04 -2.11
CA ASP A 344 41.08 -0.23 -3.42
C ASP A 344 40.11 -1.05 -4.30
N THR A 345 39.49 -0.38 -5.26
CA THR A 345 38.58 -0.99 -6.25
C THR A 345 39.22 -1.14 -7.63
N SER A 346 40.53 -0.92 -7.76
CA SER A 346 41.24 -0.89 -9.06
C SER A 346 41.13 -2.18 -9.87
N LYS A 347 40.96 -3.32 -9.19
CA LYS A 347 40.83 -4.66 -9.80
C LYS A 347 39.38 -5.11 -9.97
N ILE A 348 38.40 -4.29 -9.60
CA ILE A 348 36.98 -4.64 -9.61
C ILE A 348 36.31 -4.07 -10.86
N ASN A 349 35.82 -4.96 -11.70
CA ASN A 349 35.21 -4.69 -12.99
C ASN A 349 33.77 -5.21 -13.09
N ALA A 350 33.34 -6.03 -12.13
CA ALA A 350 31.96 -6.42 -11.91
C ALA A 350 31.70 -6.43 -10.40
N MET A 351 30.57 -5.85 -9.97
CA MET A 351 30.17 -5.76 -8.56
C MET A 351 28.66 -5.79 -8.44
N LEU A 352 28.12 -5.80 -7.21
CA LEU A 352 26.70 -5.60 -6.98
C LEU A 352 26.29 -4.18 -7.39
N ASN A 353 25.19 -4.06 -8.13
CA ASN A 353 24.71 -2.79 -8.62
C ASN A 353 24.02 -2.00 -7.51
N HIS A 354 24.76 -1.09 -6.89
CA HIS A 354 24.28 -0.23 -5.81
C HIS A 354 23.22 0.82 -6.27
N GLU A 355 22.94 0.93 -7.57
CA GLU A 355 21.86 1.77 -8.10
C GLU A 355 20.53 1.02 -8.27
N ASP A 356 20.57 -0.32 -8.24
CA ASP A 356 19.43 -1.23 -8.45
C ASP A 356 18.81 -1.71 -7.13
N VAL A 357 19.14 -1.05 -6.01
CA VAL A 357 18.78 -1.50 -4.65
C VAL A 357 18.03 -0.44 -3.86
N SER A 358 17.23 -0.88 -2.89
CA SER A 358 16.58 0.03 -1.94
C SER A 358 17.60 0.63 -0.95
N GLU A 359 17.17 1.65 -0.21
CA GLU A 359 18.00 2.28 0.83
C GLU A 359 18.33 1.37 2.02
N TYR A 360 17.70 0.19 2.10
CA TYR A 360 17.81 -0.71 3.24
C TYR A 360 18.84 -1.83 3.04
N LEU A 361 19.30 -2.05 1.81
CA LEU A 361 20.36 -3.03 1.52
C LEU A 361 21.73 -2.37 1.70
N LYS A 362 22.48 -2.81 2.71
CA LYS A 362 23.83 -2.32 2.98
C LYS A 362 24.81 -2.98 2.03
N ILE A 363 25.47 -2.19 1.19
CA ILE A 363 26.55 -2.67 0.29
C ILE A 363 27.89 -2.14 0.80
N GLY A 364 28.91 -3.01 0.83
CA GLY A 364 30.27 -2.65 1.21
C GLY A 364 30.94 -1.71 0.20
N PRO A 365 32.01 -1.00 0.59
CA PRO A 365 32.67 0.00 -0.26
C PRO A 365 33.32 -0.60 -1.52
N ASP A 366 33.60 -1.91 -1.53
CA ASP A 366 34.11 -2.64 -2.70
C ASP A 366 33.00 -3.17 -3.62
N GLY A 367 31.73 -3.02 -3.24
CA GLY A 367 30.57 -3.50 -3.99
C GLY A 367 30.41 -5.02 -4.03
N LEU A 368 31.20 -5.78 -3.26
CA LEU A 368 31.21 -7.23 -3.29
C LEU A 368 30.51 -7.87 -2.10
N GLU A 369 30.06 -7.11 -1.11
CA GLU A 369 29.40 -7.61 0.09
C GLU A 369 28.08 -6.89 0.33
N ALA A 370 27.02 -7.66 0.60
CA ALA A 370 25.69 -7.13 0.86
C ALA A 370 25.08 -7.71 2.14
N ARG A 371 24.32 -6.88 2.86
CA ARG A 371 23.60 -7.24 4.09
C ARG A 371 22.23 -6.55 4.15
N CYS A 372 21.20 -7.29 4.54
CA CYS A 372 19.87 -6.75 4.84
C CYS A 372 19.61 -6.78 6.36
N ASP A 373 19.13 -5.67 6.94
CA ASP A 373 18.79 -5.55 8.38
C ASP A 373 17.34 -5.03 8.60
N VAL A 374 16.50 -5.09 7.57
CA VAL A 374 15.07 -4.76 7.61
C VAL A 374 14.23 -6.01 7.38
N SER A 375 12.92 -5.95 7.63
CA SER A 375 12.04 -7.12 7.47
C SER A 375 11.61 -7.40 6.02
N SER A 376 11.92 -6.52 5.05
CA SER A 376 11.67 -6.75 3.63
C SER A 376 12.68 -7.72 2.99
N PHE A 377 12.29 -8.29 1.85
CA PHE A 377 13.11 -9.23 1.09
C PHE A 377 13.85 -8.52 -0.05
N GLU A 378 14.99 -7.93 0.29
CA GLU A 378 15.74 -7.03 -0.59
C GLU A 378 16.52 -7.79 -1.67
N SER A 379 16.48 -7.31 -2.92
CA SER A 379 17.11 -7.95 -4.07
C SER A 379 18.11 -7.03 -4.78
N VAL A 380 19.15 -7.61 -5.38
CA VAL A 380 20.21 -6.90 -6.11
C VAL A 380 20.74 -7.71 -7.29
N ARG A 381 21.05 -7.06 -8.41
CA ARG A 381 21.78 -7.63 -9.55
C ARG A 381 23.24 -7.19 -9.54
N CYS A 382 24.11 -7.92 -10.23
CA CYS A 382 25.45 -7.42 -10.53
C CYS A 382 25.42 -6.37 -11.65
N THR A 383 26.52 -5.66 -11.84
CA THR A 383 26.65 -4.58 -12.83
C THR A 383 26.93 -5.07 -14.25
N PHE A 384 27.25 -6.36 -14.43
CA PHE A 384 27.66 -6.91 -15.73
C PHE A 384 26.67 -7.99 -16.22
N GLU A 385 26.20 -7.83 -17.45
CA GLU A 385 25.27 -8.76 -18.09
C GLU A 385 25.99 -9.65 -19.09
N VAL A 386 25.61 -10.93 -19.14
CA VAL A 386 26.17 -11.90 -20.08
C VAL A 386 25.09 -12.39 -21.03
N ILE A 387 25.43 -12.51 -22.32
CA ILE A 387 24.48 -12.90 -23.37
C ILE A 387 24.76 -14.31 -23.90
N ASP A 388 26.02 -14.74 -23.90
CA ASP A 388 26.44 -16.04 -24.42
C ASP A 388 27.71 -16.56 -23.72
N GLY A 389 27.95 -17.88 -23.82
CA GLY A 389 29.10 -18.58 -23.27
C GLY A 389 28.85 -19.24 -21.91
N VAL A 390 29.94 -19.74 -21.31
CA VAL A 390 29.93 -20.43 -20.01
C VAL A 390 30.58 -19.53 -18.96
N TRP A 391 29.86 -19.24 -17.88
CA TRP A 391 30.23 -18.27 -16.86
C TRP A 391 30.14 -18.86 -15.46
N TYR A 392 31.05 -18.46 -14.57
CA TYR A 392 31.06 -18.92 -13.18
C TYR A 392 31.32 -17.77 -12.21
N TYR A 393 30.62 -17.78 -11.08
CA TYR A 393 30.91 -16.91 -9.94
C TYR A 393 30.65 -17.64 -8.62
N GLU A 394 31.21 -17.12 -7.53
CA GLU A 394 31.05 -17.68 -6.20
C GLU A 394 30.43 -16.67 -5.24
N ALA A 395 29.66 -17.16 -4.28
CA ALA A 395 29.07 -16.39 -3.21
C ALA A 395 29.37 -17.07 -1.86
N THR A 396 30.12 -16.40 -0.99
CA THR A 396 30.41 -16.86 0.37
C THR A 396 29.28 -16.45 1.31
N VAL A 397 28.62 -17.45 1.89
CA VAL A 397 27.53 -17.28 2.86
C VAL A 397 28.13 -16.81 4.18
N LEU A 398 27.79 -15.61 4.65
CA LEU A 398 28.28 -15.11 5.95
C LEU A 398 27.27 -15.40 7.06
N THR A 399 25.98 -15.52 6.74
CA THR A 399 24.91 -15.93 7.66
C THR A 399 24.09 -17.06 7.07
N SER A 400 23.70 -18.06 7.88
CA SER A 400 23.03 -19.28 7.40
C SER A 400 21.50 -19.19 7.29
N GLY A 401 20.91 -18.00 7.31
CA GLY A 401 19.46 -17.79 7.15
C GLY A 401 18.98 -17.76 5.70
N VAL A 402 17.74 -17.34 5.48
CA VAL A 402 17.07 -17.40 4.17
C VAL A 402 17.61 -16.34 3.22
N MET A 403 18.23 -16.81 2.14
CA MET A 403 18.66 -16.01 1.00
C MET A 403 18.39 -16.80 -0.28
N GLN A 404 18.21 -16.10 -1.37
CA GLN A 404 18.10 -16.67 -2.71
C GLN A 404 19.26 -16.13 -3.55
N ILE A 405 20.19 -17.00 -3.95
CA ILE A 405 21.39 -16.61 -4.71
C ILE A 405 21.32 -17.27 -6.09
N GLY A 406 21.40 -16.49 -7.16
CA GLY A 406 21.34 -17.05 -8.50
C GLY A 406 21.37 -16.01 -9.62
N LEU A 407 20.51 -16.19 -10.61
CA LEU A 407 20.59 -15.43 -11.86
C LEU A 407 19.26 -14.72 -12.14
N ALA A 408 19.33 -13.53 -12.72
CA ALA A 408 18.16 -12.76 -13.12
C ALA A 408 18.39 -12.05 -14.45
N THR A 409 17.32 -11.78 -15.17
CA THR A 409 17.32 -10.93 -16.37
C THR A 409 16.80 -9.53 -16.04
N LYS A 410 16.92 -8.57 -16.97
CA LYS A 410 16.33 -7.22 -16.81
C LYS A 410 14.80 -7.23 -16.65
N ARG A 411 14.12 -8.30 -17.11
CA ARG A 411 12.67 -8.46 -16.98
C ARG A 411 12.23 -8.87 -15.58
N SER A 412 13.14 -9.43 -14.77
CA SER A 412 12.81 -9.83 -13.40
C SER A 412 12.44 -8.60 -12.58
N ARG A 413 11.28 -8.62 -11.93
CA ARG A 413 10.75 -7.50 -11.14
C ARG A 413 10.85 -7.86 -9.67
N PHE A 414 11.73 -7.19 -8.95
CA PHE A 414 11.86 -7.36 -7.51
C PHE A 414 10.69 -6.66 -6.80
N LEU A 415 9.88 -7.40 -6.03
CA LEU A 415 8.79 -6.84 -5.22
C LEU A 415 9.13 -7.03 -3.74
N ASN A 416 10.13 -6.28 -3.26
CA ASN A 416 10.79 -6.47 -1.97
C ASN A 416 9.82 -6.43 -0.76
N HIS A 417 8.77 -5.60 -0.83
CA HIS A 417 7.75 -5.47 0.23
C HIS A 417 6.66 -6.54 0.19
N GLU A 418 6.51 -7.22 -0.96
CA GLU A 418 5.56 -8.33 -1.14
C GLU A 418 6.23 -9.69 -0.92
N GLY A 419 7.53 -9.69 -0.55
CA GLY A 419 8.32 -10.88 -0.28
C GLY A 419 8.73 -11.66 -1.52
N TYR A 420 8.65 -11.07 -2.72
CA TYR A 420 9.12 -11.69 -3.96
C TYR A 420 10.59 -11.30 -4.23
N GLY A 421 11.44 -12.32 -4.30
CA GLY A 421 12.85 -12.21 -4.66
C GLY A 421 13.19 -12.95 -5.96
N ILE A 422 14.46 -13.26 -6.12
CA ILE A 422 14.98 -13.94 -7.31
C ILE A 422 14.55 -15.41 -7.29
N GLY A 423 14.01 -15.88 -8.41
CA GLY A 423 13.38 -17.19 -8.54
C GLY A 423 11.87 -17.16 -8.36
N ASP A 424 11.28 -16.03 -7.96
CA ASP A 424 9.83 -15.88 -7.82
C ASP A 424 9.14 -15.35 -9.10
N ASP A 425 9.89 -15.26 -10.21
CA ASP A 425 9.37 -14.98 -11.55
C ASP A 425 10.01 -15.89 -12.60
N ALA A 426 9.45 -15.91 -13.82
CA ALA A 426 9.97 -16.71 -14.92
C ALA A 426 11.31 -16.19 -15.50
N SER A 427 11.75 -15.01 -15.03
CA SER A 427 12.88 -14.23 -15.51
C SER A 427 14.07 -14.30 -14.56
N SER A 428 14.03 -15.19 -13.57
CA SER A 428 15.08 -15.40 -12.57
C SER A 428 15.06 -16.83 -12.02
N VAL A 429 16.18 -17.28 -11.47
CA VAL A 429 16.35 -18.58 -10.81
C VAL A 429 17.28 -18.45 -9.63
N ALA A 430 17.00 -19.12 -8.52
CA ALA A 430 17.82 -19.01 -7.32
C ALA A 430 18.02 -20.32 -6.56
N TYR A 431 19.16 -20.40 -5.89
CA TYR A 431 19.52 -21.41 -4.91
C TYR A 431 19.30 -20.88 -3.49
N ASP A 432 18.60 -21.65 -2.68
CA ASP A 432 18.35 -21.39 -1.26
C ASP A 432 18.88 -22.55 -0.41
N GLY A 433 20.07 -22.36 0.16
CA GLY A 433 20.71 -23.37 1.00
C GLY A 433 20.16 -23.42 2.42
N CYS A 434 19.31 -22.47 2.85
CA CYS A 434 18.69 -22.50 4.17
C CYS A 434 17.51 -23.47 4.17
N ARG A 435 16.63 -23.37 3.17
CA ARG A 435 15.46 -24.23 2.99
C ARG A 435 15.74 -25.46 2.12
N GLN A 436 16.93 -25.53 1.51
CA GLN A 436 17.35 -26.57 0.57
C GLN A 436 16.49 -26.62 -0.69
N LEU A 437 16.24 -25.46 -1.29
CA LEU A 437 15.32 -25.29 -2.43
C LEU A 437 16.01 -24.62 -3.62
N ILE A 438 15.59 -25.00 -4.81
CA ILE A 438 15.78 -24.23 -6.04
C ILE A 438 14.47 -23.52 -6.36
N TRP A 439 14.53 -22.22 -6.60
CA TRP A 439 13.40 -21.36 -6.91
C TRP A 439 13.39 -20.97 -8.38
N TYR A 440 12.26 -21.15 -9.04
CA TYR A 440 12.01 -20.72 -10.40
C TYR A 440 10.51 -20.48 -10.63
N ASN A 441 10.14 -19.33 -11.19
CA ASN A 441 8.75 -19.00 -11.53
C ASN A 441 7.77 -19.19 -10.35
N ALA A 442 8.16 -18.72 -9.15
CA ALA A 442 7.42 -18.87 -7.89
C ALA A 442 7.11 -20.32 -7.50
N ARG A 443 7.87 -21.27 -8.07
CA ARG A 443 7.85 -22.69 -7.70
C ARG A 443 9.20 -23.06 -7.10
N SER A 444 9.16 -24.04 -6.22
CA SER A 444 10.35 -24.53 -5.53
C SER A 444 10.49 -26.04 -5.69
N THR A 445 11.72 -26.48 -5.85
CA THR A 445 12.09 -27.91 -5.87
C THR A 445 13.16 -28.17 -4.85
N ARG A 446 12.99 -29.21 -4.03
CA ARG A 446 13.97 -29.56 -2.99
C ARG A 446 15.23 -30.15 -3.62
N HIS A 447 16.39 -29.75 -3.11
CA HIS A 447 17.69 -30.26 -3.55
C HIS A 447 18.40 -31.05 -2.44
N GLU A 448 19.47 -31.77 -2.81
CA GLU A 448 20.16 -32.76 -1.96
C GLU A 448 21.34 -32.21 -1.15
N HIS A 449 21.85 -31.00 -1.44
CA HIS A 449 22.90 -30.38 -0.63
C HIS A 449 22.46 -30.19 0.83
N PRO A 450 23.36 -30.32 1.81
CA PRO A 450 23.06 -30.01 3.21
C PRO A 450 22.70 -28.53 3.40
N ASN A 451 22.08 -28.19 4.54
CA ASN A 451 21.87 -26.78 4.89
C ASN A 451 23.23 -26.06 4.91
N TRP A 452 23.28 -24.89 4.28
CA TRP A 452 24.49 -24.08 4.30
C TRP A 452 24.83 -23.63 5.72
N GLN A 453 26.11 -23.42 5.95
CA GLN A 453 26.64 -22.84 7.16
C GLN A 453 27.38 -21.56 6.81
N SER A 454 27.48 -20.66 7.77
CA SER A 454 28.34 -19.50 7.62
C SER A 454 29.78 -19.92 7.34
N GLY A 455 30.36 -19.37 6.28
CA GLY A 455 31.66 -19.73 5.73
C GLY A 455 31.58 -20.62 4.48
N ASP A 456 30.41 -21.23 4.20
CA ASP A 456 30.22 -22.01 2.98
C ASP A 456 30.26 -21.14 1.73
N THR A 457 30.65 -21.74 0.61
CA THR A 457 30.70 -21.08 -0.69
C THR A 457 29.72 -21.74 -1.65
N VAL A 458 28.80 -20.93 -2.19
CA VAL A 458 27.89 -21.33 -3.26
C VAL A 458 28.53 -20.95 -4.59
N GLY A 459 28.73 -21.94 -5.46
CA GLY A 459 29.19 -21.72 -6.84
C GLY A 459 28.02 -21.76 -7.81
N ILE A 460 27.98 -20.84 -8.76
CA ILE A 460 26.92 -20.77 -9.78
C ILE A 460 27.57 -20.82 -11.15
N LEU A 461 27.28 -21.87 -11.90
CA LEU A 461 27.71 -22.06 -13.28
C LEU A 461 26.53 -21.80 -14.22
N LEU A 462 26.70 -20.83 -15.11
CA LEU A 462 25.77 -20.48 -16.18
C LEU A 462 26.35 -20.97 -17.51
N ASP A 463 25.80 -22.05 -18.07
CA ASP A 463 26.17 -22.62 -19.37
C ASP A 463 25.07 -22.33 -20.39
N ILE A 464 25.19 -21.17 -21.06
CA ILE A 464 24.20 -20.72 -22.05
C ILE A 464 24.14 -21.64 -23.27
N PRO A 465 25.27 -22.11 -23.85
CA PRO A 465 25.26 -23.01 -24.99
C PRO A 465 24.51 -24.33 -24.74
N ASN A 466 24.63 -24.91 -23.55
CA ASN A 466 23.93 -26.15 -23.19
C ASN A 466 22.57 -25.89 -22.51
N GLY A 467 22.16 -24.62 -22.35
CA GLY A 467 20.90 -24.24 -21.73
C GLY A 467 20.79 -24.67 -20.26
N GLU A 468 21.88 -24.58 -19.50
CA GLU A 468 21.99 -25.13 -18.16
C GLU A 468 22.48 -24.13 -17.11
N VAL A 469 21.82 -24.12 -15.94
CA VAL A 469 22.29 -23.45 -14.72
C VAL A 469 22.56 -24.51 -13.65
N ALA A 470 23.82 -24.61 -13.22
CA ALA A 470 24.25 -25.57 -12.20
C ALA A 470 24.73 -24.87 -10.93
N PHE A 471 24.29 -25.39 -9.78
CA PHE A 471 24.67 -24.87 -8.46
C PHE A 471 25.61 -25.82 -7.75
N TYR A 472 26.54 -25.24 -6.98
CA TYR A 472 27.55 -25.95 -6.21
C TYR A 472 27.51 -25.46 -4.76
N LEU A 473 27.72 -26.36 -3.79
CA LEU A 473 27.99 -26.01 -2.40
C LEU A 473 29.33 -26.60 -1.99
N ASN A 474 30.28 -25.74 -1.64
CA ASN A 474 31.66 -26.11 -1.29
C ASN A 474 32.33 -27.01 -2.36
N GLY A 475 32.10 -26.69 -3.63
CA GLY A 475 32.63 -27.43 -4.79
C GLY A 475 31.88 -28.72 -5.13
N VAL A 476 30.89 -29.14 -4.32
CA VAL A 476 30.00 -30.26 -4.64
C VAL A 476 28.87 -29.75 -5.51
N ARG A 477 28.66 -30.35 -6.69
CA ARG A 477 27.63 -29.97 -7.66
C ARG A 477 26.29 -30.63 -7.33
N LEU A 478 25.18 -29.92 -7.57
CA LEU A 478 23.85 -30.54 -7.62
C LEU A 478 23.74 -31.55 -8.78
N LYS A 479 23.04 -32.65 -8.55
CA LYS A 479 22.77 -33.70 -9.54
C LYS A 479 21.92 -33.18 -10.68
N GLU A 480 20.86 -32.45 -10.34
CA GLU A 480 19.93 -31.86 -11.30
C GLU A 480 20.24 -30.38 -11.49
N ALA A 481 20.40 -29.97 -12.74
CA ALA A 481 20.61 -28.58 -13.11
C ALA A 481 19.32 -27.96 -13.63
N ASN A 482 19.15 -26.65 -13.42
CA ASN A 482 17.97 -25.94 -13.91
C ASN A 482 18.16 -25.61 -15.40
N ARG A 483 17.24 -26.09 -16.24
CA ARG A 483 17.21 -25.80 -17.69
C ARG A 483 16.06 -24.87 -18.08
N GLU A 484 15.03 -24.79 -17.23
CA GLU A 484 13.80 -24.05 -17.53
C GLU A 484 14.04 -22.54 -17.63
N PHE A 485 14.92 -21.99 -16.79
CA PHE A 485 15.25 -20.57 -16.81
C PHE A 485 15.79 -20.11 -18.17
N LEU A 486 16.75 -20.85 -18.73
CA LEU A 486 17.34 -20.51 -20.03
C LEU A 486 16.44 -20.88 -21.21
N ALA A 487 15.60 -21.91 -21.08
CA ALA A 487 14.62 -22.25 -22.11
C ALA A 487 13.58 -21.13 -22.35
N ASN A 488 13.25 -20.37 -21.31
CA ASN A 488 12.28 -19.26 -21.37
C ASN A 488 12.94 -17.87 -21.59
N ARG A 489 14.27 -17.82 -21.68
CA ARG A 489 15.06 -16.62 -21.94
C ARG A 489 15.07 -16.28 -23.44
N LEU A 490 14.98 -14.99 -23.78
CA LEU A 490 15.16 -14.55 -25.17
C LEU A 490 16.66 -14.57 -25.54
N PRO A 491 17.07 -14.99 -26.76
CA PRO A 491 18.49 -15.07 -27.12
C PRO A 491 19.29 -13.77 -26.98
N SER A 492 18.64 -12.62 -27.17
CA SER A 492 19.26 -11.28 -27.05
C SER A 492 19.25 -10.72 -25.62
N GLU A 493 18.70 -11.43 -24.65
CA GLU A 493 18.47 -10.92 -23.29
C GLU A 493 19.68 -11.19 -22.38
N GLY A 494 20.25 -10.17 -21.76
CA GLY A 494 21.35 -10.36 -20.79
C GLY A 494 20.92 -11.05 -19.50
N VAL A 495 21.80 -11.88 -18.96
CA VAL A 495 21.67 -12.55 -17.66
C VAL A 495 22.68 -11.95 -16.68
N PHE A 496 22.23 -11.68 -15.46
CA PHE A 496 23.01 -11.11 -14.37
C PHE A 496 23.13 -12.13 -13.25
N ALA A 497 24.26 -12.11 -12.54
CA ALA A 497 24.29 -12.63 -11.18
C ALA A 497 23.40 -11.77 -10.28
N ALA A 498 22.67 -12.37 -9.36
CA ALA A 498 21.73 -11.67 -8.51
C ALA A 498 21.52 -12.39 -7.17
N ALA A 499 21.10 -11.65 -6.14
CA ALA A 499 20.71 -12.25 -4.86
C ALA A 499 19.61 -11.48 -4.11
N SER A 500 18.82 -12.21 -3.33
CA SER A 500 17.77 -11.69 -2.45
C SER A 500 18.02 -12.10 -0.99
N PHE A 501 17.74 -11.19 -0.06
CA PHE A 501 18.15 -11.28 1.34
C PHE A 501 16.97 -11.07 2.28
N MET A 502 16.73 -12.04 3.17
CA MET A 502 15.87 -11.83 4.34
C MET A 502 16.58 -10.96 5.39
N SER A 503 15.83 -10.50 6.39
CA SER A 503 16.36 -9.78 7.54
C SER A 503 17.55 -10.48 8.21
N PHE A 504 18.55 -9.67 8.54
CA PHE A 504 19.82 -10.01 9.17
C PHE A 504 20.74 -10.92 8.35
N GLN A 505 20.50 -11.07 7.05
CA GLN A 505 21.30 -11.93 6.18
C GLN A 505 22.40 -11.17 5.44
N GLN A 506 23.54 -11.85 5.21
CA GLN A 506 24.76 -11.28 4.65
C GLN A 506 25.51 -12.28 3.78
N CYS A 507 25.99 -11.81 2.62
CA CYS A 507 26.77 -12.61 1.68
C CYS A 507 27.84 -11.76 0.99
N ARG A 508 28.95 -12.40 0.62
CA ARG A 508 30.03 -11.80 -0.18
C ARG A 508 30.19 -12.52 -1.51
N PHE A 509 30.25 -11.76 -2.59
CA PHE A 509 30.35 -12.23 -3.97
C PHE A 509 31.80 -12.15 -4.45
N ASN A 510 32.22 -13.17 -5.17
CA ASN A 510 33.42 -13.16 -5.98
C ASN A 510 33.00 -13.33 -7.44
N PHE A 511 33.17 -12.27 -8.23
CA PHE A 511 32.90 -12.26 -9.66
C PHE A 511 34.15 -12.58 -10.52
N GLY A 512 35.27 -12.92 -9.87
CA GLY A 512 36.56 -13.20 -10.50
C GLY A 512 37.66 -12.18 -10.16
N ALA A 513 37.39 -11.20 -9.29
CA ALA A 513 38.41 -10.22 -8.85
C ALA A 513 39.50 -10.87 -7.99
N THR A 514 39.16 -11.98 -7.31
CA THR A 514 40.09 -12.85 -6.60
C THR A 514 39.92 -14.29 -7.05
N ARG A 515 40.93 -15.13 -6.80
CA ARG A 515 40.88 -16.55 -7.17
C ARG A 515 39.67 -17.24 -6.53
N PHE A 516 38.88 -17.96 -7.34
CA PHE A 516 37.80 -18.82 -6.85
C PHE A 516 38.32 -19.94 -5.95
N LYS A 517 37.53 -20.27 -4.91
CA LYS A 517 37.85 -21.32 -3.94
C LYS A 517 37.68 -22.71 -4.55
N PHE A 518 36.68 -22.88 -5.41
CA PHE A 518 36.36 -24.14 -6.07
C PHE A 518 36.42 -24.01 -7.59
N ASN A 519 36.64 -25.14 -8.26
CA ASN A 519 36.67 -25.24 -9.72
C ASN A 519 35.44 -26.05 -10.17
N PRO A 520 34.58 -25.52 -11.06
CA PRO A 520 33.37 -26.21 -11.53
C PRO A 520 33.65 -27.44 -12.42
N GLY A 521 34.90 -27.68 -12.82
CA GLY A 521 35.32 -28.85 -13.60
C GLY A 521 35.18 -28.70 -15.12
N CYS A 522 34.94 -27.48 -15.61
CA CYS A 522 34.85 -27.14 -17.03
C CYS A 522 35.62 -25.83 -17.32
N GLU A 523 35.80 -25.49 -18.60
CA GLU A 523 36.24 -24.14 -18.97
C GLU A 523 35.09 -23.13 -18.76
N PHE A 524 35.41 -21.97 -18.20
CA PHE A 524 34.44 -20.91 -17.92
C PHE A 524 35.10 -19.52 -18.02
N ARG A 525 34.27 -18.49 -18.11
CA ARG A 525 34.64 -17.08 -18.04
C ARG A 525 34.23 -16.48 -16.71
N CYS A 526 34.96 -15.46 -16.25
CA CYS A 526 34.63 -14.72 -15.04
C CYS A 526 33.98 -13.39 -15.41
N PHE A 527 32.97 -12.97 -14.65
CA PHE A 527 32.30 -11.67 -14.84
C PHE A 527 33.30 -10.50 -14.76
N ASN A 528 34.28 -10.56 -13.85
CA ASN A 528 35.26 -9.50 -13.62
C ASN A 528 36.30 -9.35 -14.76
N ASP A 529 36.56 -10.41 -15.53
CA ASP A 529 37.54 -10.36 -16.63
C ASP A 529 36.97 -9.64 -17.85
N TYR A 530 35.64 -9.62 -17.98
CA TYR A 530 34.91 -9.06 -19.13
C TYR A 530 34.07 -7.82 -18.78
N GLY A 531 33.79 -7.61 -17.50
CA GLY A 531 33.10 -6.42 -17.03
C GLY A 531 33.95 -5.15 -17.19
N SER A 532 33.28 -4.01 -17.18
CA SER A 532 33.93 -2.70 -17.15
C SER A 532 33.11 -1.75 -16.30
N LEU A 533 33.77 -1.06 -15.37
CA LEU A 533 33.14 -0.03 -14.55
C LEU A 533 33.94 1.26 -14.65
N SER A 534 33.23 2.38 -14.83
CA SER A 534 33.83 3.70 -14.68
C SER A 534 34.27 3.93 -13.24
N HIS A 535 35.12 4.93 -12.99
CA HIS A 535 35.50 5.28 -11.61
C HIS A 535 34.26 5.57 -10.76
N ALA A 536 33.31 6.35 -11.28
CA ALA A 536 32.06 6.65 -10.60
C ALA A 536 31.22 5.40 -10.29
N GLN A 537 31.13 4.43 -11.21
CA GLN A 537 30.41 3.19 -10.99
C GLN A 537 31.06 2.28 -9.93
N ARG A 538 32.40 2.36 -9.77
CA ARG A 538 33.13 1.66 -8.70
C ARG A 538 33.04 2.36 -7.35
N THR A 539 32.57 3.61 -7.31
CA THR A 539 32.51 4.41 -6.08
C THR A 539 31.14 4.30 -5.44
N ILE A 540 31.06 3.56 -4.33
CA ILE A 540 29.84 3.45 -3.53
C ILE A 540 29.87 4.53 -2.45
N MET A 541 29.31 5.70 -2.78
CA MET A 541 29.26 6.85 -1.89
C MET A 541 28.02 6.81 -0.99
N PRO A 542 28.11 7.26 0.28
CA PRO A 542 26.95 7.50 1.12
C PRO A 542 25.92 8.39 0.41
N ARG A 543 24.67 7.96 0.37
CA ARG A 543 23.59 8.62 -0.41
C ARG A 543 23.44 10.10 -0.07
N ARG A 544 23.61 10.48 1.19
CA ARG A 544 23.56 11.88 1.62
C ARG A 544 24.60 12.74 0.88
N MET A 545 25.83 12.26 0.76
CA MET A 545 26.89 12.97 0.04
C MET A 545 26.62 13.00 -1.46
N ARG A 546 26.10 11.91 -2.02
CA ARG A 546 25.67 11.86 -3.43
C ARG A 546 24.58 12.91 -3.72
N LEU A 547 23.61 13.07 -2.82
CA LEU A 547 22.58 14.11 -2.93
C LEU A 547 23.19 15.52 -2.79
N GLU A 548 24.08 15.74 -1.82
CA GLU A 548 24.79 17.02 -1.66
C GLU A 548 25.73 17.36 -2.85
N GLN A 549 26.24 16.37 -3.57
CA GLN A 549 27.02 16.55 -4.80
C GLN A 549 26.12 16.85 -6.00
N LEU A 550 25.01 16.12 -6.17
CA LEU A 550 24.01 16.39 -7.20
C LEU A 550 23.40 17.80 -7.05
N GLU A 551 23.26 18.31 -5.82
CA GLU A 551 22.83 19.70 -5.56
C GLU A 551 23.88 20.75 -5.98
N LYS A 552 25.15 20.36 -6.14
CA LYS A 552 26.28 21.26 -6.47
C LYS A 552 26.76 21.15 -7.92
N GLU A 553 26.33 20.12 -8.65
CA GLU A 553 26.68 19.93 -10.07
C GLU A 553 25.92 20.96 -10.93
N GLN A 554 26.66 21.96 -11.45
CA GLN A 554 26.20 22.79 -12.55
C GLN A 554 26.46 22.03 -13.85
N ILE A 555 25.39 21.68 -14.57
CA ILE A 555 25.51 21.06 -15.89
C ILE A 555 26.02 22.12 -16.88
N PRO A 556 27.15 21.90 -17.58
CA PRO A 556 27.66 22.84 -18.57
C PRO A 556 26.66 23.09 -19.71
N ASP A 557 26.52 24.35 -20.16
CA ASP A 557 25.54 24.78 -21.18
C ASP A 557 25.76 24.11 -22.56
N ASP A 558 26.91 23.48 -22.79
CA ASP A 558 27.29 22.82 -24.05
C ASP A 558 26.95 21.32 -24.09
N TYR A 559 26.26 20.79 -23.07
CA TYR A 559 25.77 19.40 -23.03
C TYR A 559 24.38 19.24 -23.63
N CYS A 560 24.10 18.04 -24.12
CA CYS A 560 22.82 17.70 -24.72
C CYS A 560 21.71 17.88 -23.70
N THR A 561 20.76 18.74 -24.03
CA THR A 561 19.57 19.07 -23.24
C THR A 561 18.58 17.91 -23.06
N ILE A 562 18.85 16.75 -23.68
CA ILE A 562 18.02 15.55 -23.59
C ILE A 562 18.66 14.53 -22.65
N CYS A 563 19.88 14.08 -22.96
CA CYS A 563 20.54 13.07 -22.13
C CYS A 563 21.36 13.67 -20.98
N PHE A 564 21.69 14.97 -21.04
CA PHE A 564 22.59 15.66 -20.12
C PHE A 564 23.96 14.97 -19.93
N ALA A 565 24.32 14.08 -20.86
CA ALA A 565 25.47 13.18 -20.73
C ALA A 565 26.50 13.34 -21.85
N GLU A 566 26.12 13.90 -23.00
CA GLU A 566 26.96 14.02 -24.19
C GLU A 566 26.94 15.45 -24.74
N PRO A 567 28.03 16.00 -25.31
CA PRO A 567 28.05 17.34 -25.86
C PRO A 567 27.01 17.57 -26.97
N ALA A 568 26.42 18.77 -26.98
CA ALA A 568 25.41 19.24 -27.93
C ALA A 568 26.02 19.52 -29.33
N THR A 569 26.32 18.45 -30.07
CA THR A 569 27.04 18.50 -31.34
C THR A 569 26.17 18.57 -32.59
N THR A 570 24.84 18.49 -32.45
CA THR A 570 23.92 18.29 -33.58
C THR A 570 22.98 19.48 -33.79
N LEU A 571 22.88 19.90 -35.05
CA LEU A 571 21.97 20.92 -35.55
C LEU A 571 20.81 20.26 -36.31
N LEU A 572 19.57 20.63 -35.98
CA LEU A 572 18.36 20.08 -36.61
C LEU A 572 17.81 21.04 -37.66
N THR A 573 17.69 20.64 -38.92
CA THR A 573 17.09 21.44 -40.01
C THR A 573 15.63 21.02 -40.28
N PRO A 574 14.75 21.94 -40.73
CA PRO A 574 15.02 23.34 -41.13
C PRO A 574 15.06 24.34 -39.97
N CYS A 575 14.72 23.94 -38.74
CA CYS A 575 14.59 24.88 -37.62
C CYS A 575 15.90 25.44 -37.07
N ASN A 576 17.06 24.89 -37.47
CA ASN A 576 18.40 25.24 -37.00
C ASN A 576 18.57 25.25 -35.48
N HIS A 577 17.80 24.43 -34.75
CA HIS A 577 17.94 24.29 -33.31
C HIS A 577 19.12 23.38 -32.95
N GLU A 578 19.87 23.82 -31.95
CA GLU A 578 21.02 23.14 -31.35
C GLU A 578 20.73 22.77 -29.89
N GLY A 579 21.70 22.15 -29.21
CA GLY A 579 21.51 21.66 -27.83
C GLY A 579 21.34 20.14 -27.73
N PHE A 580 21.60 19.38 -28.80
CA PHE A 580 21.40 17.92 -28.85
C PHE A 580 22.68 17.18 -29.25
N CYS A 581 22.97 16.06 -28.61
CA CYS A 581 23.97 15.12 -29.12
C CYS A 581 23.40 14.34 -30.31
N GLN A 582 24.29 13.79 -31.12
CA GLN A 582 23.92 13.05 -32.33
C GLN A 582 23.01 11.85 -32.03
N GLN A 583 23.27 11.15 -30.93
CA GLN A 583 22.54 9.95 -30.57
C GLN A 583 21.11 10.25 -30.12
N CYS A 584 20.90 11.33 -29.35
CA CYS A 584 19.56 11.77 -28.99
C CYS A 584 18.82 12.32 -30.21
N ALA A 585 19.48 13.14 -31.03
CA ALA A 585 18.89 13.69 -32.24
C ALA A 585 18.38 12.60 -33.20
N LEU A 586 19.11 11.49 -33.36
CA LEU A 586 18.71 10.35 -34.20
C LEU A 586 17.44 9.63 -33.73
N GLN A 587 17.07 9.75 -32.46
CA GLN A 587 15.87 9.13 -31.89
C GLN A 587 14.62 10.02 -32.00
N MET A 588 14.74 11.20 -32.63
CA MET A 588 13.67 12.19 -32.70
C MET A 588 13.30 12.50 -34.13
N ASP A 589 12.03 12.46 -34.48
CA ASP A 589 11.54 12.84 -35.82
C ASP A 589 11.06 14.31 -35.88
N GLN A 590 10.92 14.97 -34.72
CA GLN A 590 10.55 16.38 -34.57
C GLN A 590 11.48 17.09 -33.60
N CYS A 591 11.80 18.36 -33.88
CA CYS A 591 12.66 19.17 -33.03
C CYS A 591 12.00 19.37 -31.66
N PRO A 592 12.69 19.09 -30.54
CA PRO A 592 12.08 19.20 -29.21
C PRO A 592 11.79 20.65 -28.80
N LEU A 593 12.46 21.64 -29.40
CA LEU A 593 12.28 23.05 -29.05
C LEU A 593 11.11 23.70 -29.78
N CYS A 594 10.95 23.43 -31.08
CA CYS A 594 9.90 24.09 -31.88
C CYS A 594 8.91 23.13 -32.55
N ARG A 595 9.08 21.82 -32.36
CA ARG A 595 8.23 20.77 -32.94
C ARG A 595 8.19 20.71 -34.47
N ALA A 596 9.09 21.44 -35.15
CA ALA A 596 9.25 21.30 -36.60
C ALA A 596 9.76 19.88 -36.95
N PRO A 597 9.25 19.26 -38.02
CA PRO A 597 9.77 17.98 -38.49
C PRO A 597 11.27 18.10 -38.82
N ILE A 598 12.06 17.14 -38.34
CA ILE A 598 13.50 17.13 -38.57
C ILE A 598 13.76 16.50 -39.93
N GLU A 599 14.20 17.31 -40.88
CA GLU A 599 14.54 16.87 -42.22
C GLU A 599 15.98 16.36 -42.28
N GLU A 600 16.92 17.08 -41.67
CA GLU A 600 18.34 16.71 -41.64
C GLU A 600 18.97 16.97 -40.26
N ARG A 601 19.99 16.17 -39.92
CA ARG A 601 20.74 16.27 -38.66
C ARG A 601 22.20 16.48 -38.99
N THR A 602 22.68 17.70 -38.83
CA THR A 602 24.04 18.07 -39.23
C THR A 602 24.95 18.13 -38.01
N SER A 603 26.07 17.42 -38.03
CA SER A 603 27.08 17.55 -36.97
C SER A 603 27.86 18.85 -37.18
N LYS A 604 28.07 19.62 -36.10
CA LYS A 604 28.97 20.78 -36.15
C LYS A 604 30.39 20.29 -36.43
N SER A 605 30.89 20.48 -37.64
CA SER A 605 32.32 20.30 -37.93
C SER A 605 33.10 21.40 -37.19
N ASN A 606 34.03 21.01 -36.32
CA ASN A 606 34.88 21.89 -35.52
C ASN A 606 35.44 23.08 -36.32
N ARG A 607 34.86 24.27 -36.13
CA ARG A 607 35.53 25.53 -36.46
C ARG A 607 36.50 25.87 -35.33
N SER A 608 37.78 25.58 -35.59
CA SER A 608 38.96 26.35 -35.18
C SER A 608 38.80 27.25 -33.93
N PHE A 609 39.13 26.72 -32.75
CA PHE A 609 39.66 27.53 -31.66
C PHE A 609 41.18 27.39 -31.68
N GLU A 610 41.83 28.25 -32.45
CA GLU A 610 43.23 28.63 -32.20
C GLU A 610 43.28 29.75 -31.15
N SER A 611 44.23 29.59 -30.23
CA SER A 611 44.82 30.59 -29.34
C SER A 611 44.03 31.06 -28.10
N SER A 612 44.27 30.40 -26.97
CA SER A 612 45.13 30.98 -25.93
C SER A 612 45.41 29.96 -24.81
N PHE A 613 46.64 30.03 -24.29
CA PHE A 613 47.23 29.31 -23.15
C PHE A 613 47.98 27.99 -23.42
N ILE A 614 49.30 28.18 -23.32
CA ILE A 614 50.43 27.28 -23.38
C ILE A 614 50.39 26.26 -22.21
N ALA A 615 50.61 24.96 -22.49
CA ALA A 615 51.70 24.16 -21.90
C ALA A 615 51.66 22.66 -22.29
N LYS A 616 52.62 22.28 -23.15
CA LYS A 616 53.40 21.02 -23.20
C LYS A 616 52.73 19.66 -22.91
N SER A 617 52.65 18.81 -23.93
CA SER A 617 53.14 17.43 -23.87
C SER A 617 53.56 16.89 -25.26
N PRO A 618 54.56 16.00 -25.37
CA PRO A 618 55.05 15.44 -26.63
C PRO A 618 54.21 14.21 -27.04
N SER A 619 53.82 14.11 -28.32
CA SER A 619 54.32 13.13 -29.32
C SER A 619 53.80 11.68 -29.06
N GLN A 620 53.29 10.87 -30.00
CA GLN A 620 53.65 10.59 -31.38
C GLN A 620 52.57 9.64 -31.97
N THR A 621 52.22 9.82 -33.26
CA THR A 621 51.97 8.81 -34.33
C THR A 621 51.21 7.51 -34.03
N GLY A 622 50.25 7.00 -34.81
CA GLY A 622 49.85 7.32 -36.18
C GLY A 622 48.93 6.24 -36.78
N ASN A 623 48.03 6.70 -37.64
CA ASN A 623 47.74 6.18 -38.99
C ASN A 623 47.27 4.74 -39.24
N ASN A 624 46.04 4.64 -39.75
CA ASN A 624 45.64 4.13 -41.09
C ASN A 624 44.25 3.45 -40.98
N SER A 625 43.16 3.98 -41.57
CA SER A 625 42.81 4.01 -43.01
C SER A 625 42.59 2.58 -43.56
N LEU A 626 41.58 2.22 -44.35
CA LEU A 626 40.59 2.90 -45.19
C LEU A 626 39.75 1.75 -45.81
N ASN A 627 38.44 1.95 -46.03
CA ASN A 627 37.67 1.65 -47.25
C ASN A 627 37.57 0.20 -47.82
N ASP A 628 36.54 -0.24 -48.56
CA ASP A 628 35.34 0.36 -49.17
C ASP A 628 34.45 -0.78 -49.78
N PHE A 629 33.29 -0.37 -50.34
CA PHE A 629 32.52 -0.93 -51.49
C PHE A 629 31.34 -1.89 -51.16
N VAL A 630 30.07 -1.40 -51.20
CA VAL A 630 29.11 -1.30 -52.36
C VAL A 630 28.34 -2.60 -52.61
N ARG A 631 27.06 -2.69 -53.01
CA ARG A 631 25.81 -1.90 -53.11
C ARG A 631 24.82 -2.86 -53.83
N THR A 632 23.53 -2.53 -53.86
CA THR A 632 22.42 -3.16 -54.64
C THR A 632 21.81 -4.43 -54.02
N GLY A 633 20.51 -4.72 -54.05
CA GLY A 633 19.33 -4.06 -54.63
C GLY A 633 18.23 -5.10 -54.93
N SER A 634 16.99 -4.78 -54.56
CA SER A 634 15.70 -5.29 -55.12
C SER A 634 15.04 -6.60 -54.64
N GLN A 635 13.79 -6.40 -54.20
CA GLN A 635 12.53 -7.05 -54.60
C GLN A 635 12.10 -8.47 -54.12
N ARG A 636 10.90 -8.42 -53.53
CA ARG A 636 9.94 -9.47 -53.15
C ARG A 636 9.67 -10.52 -54.25
N LYS A 637 9.45 -11.78 -53.83
CA LYS A 637 8.40 -12.66 -54.39
C LYS A 637 8.00 -13.77 -53.42
N SER A 638 6.68 -13.96 -53.32
CA SER A 638 5.95 -15.01 -52.61
C SER A 638 6.05 -16.38 -53.28
N MET A 639 5.94 -17.48 -52.52
CA MET A 639 5.30 -18.71 -52.99
C MET A 639 4.75 -19.55 -51.82
N ARG A 640 3.59 -20.18 -52.08
CA ARG A 640 2.71 -20.91 -51.16
C ARG A 640 3.05 -22.41 -51.08
N ALA A 641 2.79 -22.97 -49.89
CA ALA A 641 2.11 -24.22 -49.53
C ALA A 641 2.34 -25.56 -50.28
N SER A 642 2.65 -26.59 -49.47
CA SER A 642 2.19 -28.00 -49.62
C SER A 642 2.27 -28.67 -48.22
N SER A 643 1.18 -28.77 -47.46
CA SER A 643 0.24 -29.91 -47.37
C SER A 643 0.83 -31.20 -46.77
N PHE A 644 0.62 -31.42 -45.46
CA PHE A 644 0.44 -32.76 -44.87
C PHE A 644 -0.56 -32.63 -43.71
N GLN A 645 -1.72 -33.29 -43.84
CA GLN A 645 -2.71 -33.46 -42.76
C GLN A 645 -2.35 -34.67 -41.90
N PRO A 646 -2.48 -34.61 -40.56
CA PRO A 646 -2.48 -35.79 -39.70
C PRO A 646 -3.90 -36.29 -39.43
N ALA A 647 -4.01 -37.60 -39.22
CA ALA A 647 -5.23 -38.30 -38.86
C ALA A 647 -5.62 -38.09 -37.39
N ASN A 648 -6.91 -37.79 -37.22
CA ASN A 648 -7.78 -37.80 -36.04
C ASN A 648 -7.25 -38.37 -34.70
N ALA A 649 -7.27 -37.50 -33.68
CA ALA A 649 -7.77 -37.84 -32.35
C ALA A 649 -8.51 -36.60 -31.80
N ASN A 650 -9.84 -36.61 -31.91
CA ASN A 650 -10.74 -35.69 -31.23
C ASN A 650 -10.90 -36.15 -29.78
N GLU A 651 -10.71 -35.26 -28.82
CA GLU A 651 -11.78 -34.82 -27.89
C GLU A 651 -11.28 -33.69 -26.95
N THR A 652 -11.77 -32.49 -27.26
CA THR A 652 -12.02 -31.30 -26.41
C THR A 652 -10.90 -30.73 -25.52
N MET A 653 -10.04 -29.89 -26.10
CA MET A 653 -9.58 -28.64 -25.47
C MET A 653 -10.32 -27.48 -26.13
N GLU A 654 -11.15 -26.76 -25.36
CA GLU A 654 -11.69 -25.47 -25.82
C GLU A 654 -10.59 -24.42 -25.91
N THR A 655 -10.66 -23.67 -27.00
CA THR A 655 -9.67 -22.76 -27.56
C THR A 655 -9.43 -21.51 -26.72
N VAL A 656 -8.19 -21.25 -26.30
CA VAL A 656 -7.73 -19.87 -26.04
C VAL A 656 -7.49 -19.22 -27.41
N GLY A 657 -8.45 -18.40 -27.86
CA GLY A 657 -8.40 -17.73 -29.16
C GLY A 657 -7.29 -16.67 -29.24
N MET A 658 -6.75 -16.46 -30.45
CA MET A 658 -5.84 -15.33 -30.74
C MET A 658 -6.49 -13.99 -30.33
N PRO A 659 -5.71 -13.01 -29.85
CA PRO A 659 -6.23 -11.69 -29.49
C PRO A 659 -6.79 -10.98 -30.72
N ARG A 660 -8.02 -10.45 -30.61
CA ARG A 660 -8.71 -9.73 -31.69
C ARG A 660 -7.99 -8.42 -32.03
N THR A 661 -8.07 -8.02 -33.29
CA THR A 661 -7.63 -6.70 -33.78
C THR A 661 -8.54 -5.57 -33.24
N LEU A 662 -8.13 -4.30 -33.35
CA LEU A 662 -8.88 -3.18 -32.75
C LEU A 662 -10.18 -3.03 -33.53
N ASP A 663 -10.10 -3.15 -34.85
CA ASP A 663 -11.27 -3.21 -35.74
C ASP A 663 -12.20 -4.37 -35.40
N GLU A 664 -11.69 -5.49 -34.89
CA GLU A 664 -12.53 -6.61 -34.43
C GLU A 664 -13.14 -6.36 -33.06
N GLU A 665 -12.42 -5.74 -32.12
CA GLU A 665 -12.95 -5.30 -30.83
C GLU A 665 -14.05 -4.24 -31.02
N LEU A 666 -13.82 -3.25 -31.89
CA LEU A 666 -14.76 -2.18 -32.21
C LEU A 666 -16.04 -2.68 -32.89
N LYS A 667 -16.06 -3.87 -33.51
CA LYS A 667 -17.32 -4.46 -34.04
C LYS A 667 -18.34 -4.77 -32.94
N PHE A 668 -17.89 -4.95 -31.70
CA PHE A 668 -18.78 -5.19 -30.55
C PHE A 668 -19.25 -3.89 -29.88
N ILE A 669 -18.56 -2.77 -30.13
CA ILE A 669 -18.88 -1.45 -29.58
C ILE A 669 -19.67 -0.67 -30.61
N LYS A 670 -20.96 -0.42 -30.35
CA LYS A 670 -21.86 0.23 -31.30
C LYS A 670 -22.47 1.49 -30.71
N PRO A 671 -22.53 2.61 -31.46
CA PRO A 671 -23.28 3.78 -31.01
C PRO A 671 -24.78 3.43 -30.94
N ILE A 672 -25.41 3.78 -29.83
CA ILE A 672 -26.87 3.63 -29.62
C ILE A 672 -27.55 4.97 -29.90
N SER A 673 -26.99 6.05 -29.37
CA SER A 673 -27.43 7.43 -29.54
C SER A 673 -26.23 8.38 -29.37
N PRO A 674 -26.38 9.70 -29.58
CA PRO A 674 -25.29 10.63 -29.29
C PRO A 674 -24.73 10.42 -27.89
N SER A 675 -23.40 10.28 -27.80
CA SER A 675 -22.64 10.01 -26.58
C SER A 675 -22.97 8.72 -25.82
N VAL A 676 -23.74 7.79 -26.40
CA VAL A 676 -24.09 6.51 -25.76
C VAL A 676 -23.64 5.34 -26.63
N TYR A 677 -22.82 4.47 -26.07
CA TYR A 677 -22.26 3.31 -26.76
C TYR A 677 -22.66 2.02 -26.04
N GLY A 678 -23.07 1.02 -26.81
CA GLY A 678 -23.37 -0.33 -26.34
C GLY A 678 -22.22 -1.28 -26.63
N ILE A 679 -21.94 -2.19 -25.69
CA ILE A 679 -21.00 -3.30 -25.82
C ILE A 679 -21.83 -4.58 -25.86
N SER A 680 -21.86 -5.21 -27.04
CA SER A 680 -22.66 -6.41 -27.28
C SER A 680 -22.06 -7.65 -26.60
N LYS A 681 -22.91 -8.58 -26.15
CA LYS A 681 -22.49 -9.92 -25.71
C LYS A 681 -21.51 -10.58 -26.68
N GLY A 682 -20.49 -11.25 -26.11
CA GLY A 682 -19.38 -11.83 -26.86
C GLY A 682 -18.16 -10.91 -26.97
N PHE A 683 -18.25 -9.66 -26.48
CA PHE A 683 -17.06 -8.84 -26.30
C PHE A 683 -16.09 -9.45 -25.28
N VAL A 684 -16.60 -10.06 -24.20
CA VAL A 684 -15.80 -10.96 -23.37
C VAL A 684 -16.57 -12.27 -23.15
N PRO A 685 -15.91 -13.38 -22.75
CA PRO A 685 -16.61 -14.61 -22.42
C PRO A 685 -17.67 -14.40 -21.33
N ASN A 686 -18.72 -15.22 -21.31
CA ASN A 686 -19.67 -15.33 -20.21
C ASN A 686 -20.51 -14.08 -19.87
N MET A 687 -20.63 -13.09 -20.78
CA MET A 687 -21.50 -11.92 -20.55
C MET A 687 -22.97 -12.33 -20.34
N ASN A 688 -23.52 -12.03 -19.15
CA ASN A 688 -24.93 -12.29 -18.80
C ASN A 688 -25.87 -11.23 -19.40
N VAL A 689 -25.39 -9.99 -19.50
CA VAL A 689 -26.12 -8.85 -20.07
C VAL A 689 -25.24 -8.07 -21.04
N ASP A 690 -25.84 -7.19 -21.85
CA ASP A 690 -25.05 -6.20 -22.60
C ASP A 690 -24.50 -5.14 -21.64
N ALA A 691 -23.40 -4.51 -22.03
CA ALA A 691 -22.83 -3.38 -21.31
C ALA A 691 -23.09 -2.09 -22.09
N LYS A 692 -23.03 -0.94 -21.41
CA LYS A 692 -23.09 0.37 -22.08
C LYS A 692 -22.20 1.37 -21.38
N PHE A 693 -21.79 2.41 -22.09
CA PHE A 693 -21.05 3.53 -21.51
C PHE A 693 -21.34 4.84 -22.22
N TYR A 694 -21.04 5.93 -21.53
CA TYR A 694 -21.28 7.29 -22.01
C TYR A 694 -19.96 7.99 -22.31
N ALA A 695 -19.82 8.58 -23.50
CA ALA A 695 -18.60 9.29 -23.88
C ALA A 695 -18.87 10.20 -25.09
N ASN A 696 -18.44 11.46 -25.04
CA ASN A 696 -18.35 12.30 -26.24
C ASN A 696 -17.11 11.91 -27.08
N ASP A 697 -16.89 12.59 -28.22
CA ASP A 697 -15.78 12.27 -29.12
C ASP A 697 -14.39 12.38 -28.45
N ASN A 698 -14.19 13.38 -27.59
CA ASN A 698 -12.94 13.56 -26.84
C ASN A 698 -12.69 12.40 -25.87
N LEU A 699 -13.72 11.99 -25.13
CA LEU A 699 -13.64 10.89 -24.17
C LEU A 699 -13.50 9.53 -24.88
N MET A 700 -14.15 9.36 -26.04
CA MET A 700 -14.02 8.17 -26.88
C MET A 700 -12.60 7.99 -27.40
N ALA A 701 -11.91 9.07 -27.78
CA ALA A 701 -10.52 9.00 -28.21
C ALA A 701 -9.62 8.38 -27.12
N LEU A 702 -9.79 8.81 -25.87
CA LEU A 702 -9.04 8.26 -24.73
C LEU A 702 -9.32 6.77 -24.48
N LEU A 703 -10.60 6.36 -24.58
CA LEU A 703 -10.97 4.94 -24.40
C LEU A 703 -10.45 4.05 -25.54
N ASN A 704 -10.41 4.57 -26.77
CA ASN A 704 -9.85 3.86 -27.90
C ASN A 704 -8.32 3.73 -27.78
N GLU A 705 -7.63 4.76 -27.29
CA GLU A 705 -6.20 4.69 -26.99
C GLU A 705 -5.91 3.63 -25.92
N GLU A 706 -6.70 3.59 -24.85
CA GLU A 706 -6.59 2.59 -23.78
C GLU A 706 -6.77 1.16 -24.31
N LEU A 707 -7.82 0.94 -25.13
CA LEU A 707 -8.10 -0.36 -25.76
C LEU A 707 -7.02 -0.77 -26.76
N HIS A 708 -6.45 0.19 -27.51
CA HIS A 708 -5.37 -0.08 -28.46
C HIS A 708 -4.05 -0.42 -27.75
N ALA A 709 -3.74 0.25 -26.63
CA ALA A 709 -2.51 0.06 -25.87
C ALA A 709 -2.37 -1.34 -25.24
N GLU A 710 -3.49 -2.02 -24.94
CA GLU A 710 -3.51 -3.39 -24.41
C GLU A 710 -2.68 -4.37 -25.26
N LYS A 711 -2.70 -4.21 -26.58
CA LYS A 711 -1.98 -5.10 -27.51
C LYS A 711 -0.46 -5.02 -27.44
N PHE A 712 0.06 -3.90 -26.94
CA PHE A 712 1.50 -3.63 -26.85
C PHE A 712 2.00 -3.76 -25.41
N ALA A 713 1.11 -4.01 -24.44
CA ALA A 713 1.45 -4.10 -23.04
C ALA A 713 2.03 -5.49 -22.70
N ALA A 714 3.36 -5.57 -22.65
CA ALA A 714 4.06 -6.64 -21.96
C ALA A 714 3.77 -6.54 -20.44
N VAL A 715 2.91 -7.45 -19.94
CA VAL A 715 2.65 -7.83 -18.52
C VAL A 715 2.77 -6.72 -17.45
N GLY A 716 1.63 -6.32 -16.86
CA GLY A 716 1.58 -5.60 -15.59
C GLY A 716 0.72 -4.32 -15.49
N GLY A 717 -0.33 -4.17 -16.31
CA GLY A 717 -1.33 -3.08 -16.20
C GLY A 717 -2.75 -3.62 -16.00
N PHE A 718 -3.70 -2.76 -15.59
CA PHE A 718 -5.13 -3.11 -15.56
C PHE A 718 -5.66 -3.34 -16.98
N LEU A 719 -6.70 -4.16 -17.10
CA LEU A 719 -7.43 -4.31 -18.36
C LEU A 719 -8.09 -2.97 -18.76
N PRO A 720 -8.19 -2.65 -20.06
CA PRO A 720 -8.89 -1.45 -20.52
C PRO A 720 -10.28 -1.33 -19.93
N ALA A 721 -10.68 -0.10 -19.60
CA ALA A 721 -11.94 0.15 -18.91
C ALA A 721 -13.16 -0.47 -19.62
N THR A 722 -13.19 -0.45 -20.96
CA THR A 722 -14.26 -1.07 -21.77
C THR A 722 -14.37 -2.58 -21.57
N LYS A 723 -13.23 -3.29 -21.42
CA LYS A 723 -13.21 -4.72 -21.09
C LYS A 723 -13.64 -4.99 -19.66
N GLN A 724 -13.28 -4.11 -18.72
CA GLN A 724 -13.71 -4.24 -17.33
C GLN A 724 -15.23 -4.12 -17.18
N ILE A 725 -15.87 -3.15 -17.85
CA ILE A 725 -17.34 -3.02 -17.88
C ILE A 725 -17.97 -4.32 -18.38
N ALA A 726 -17.41 -4.91 -19.43
CA ALA A 726 -17.90 -6.14 -20.01
C ALA A 726 -17.67 -7.37 -19.11
N ASN A 727 -16.55 -7.43 -18.38
CA ASN A 727 -16.32 -8.45 -17.37
C ASN A 727 -17.32 -8.33 -16.21
N VAL A 728 -17.68 -7.11 -15.81
CA VAL A 728 -18.76 -6.87 -14.83
C VAL A 728 -20.10 -7.35 -15.37
N ALA A 729 -20.37 -7.15 -16.66
CA ALA A 729 -21.57 -7.69 -17.32
C ALA A 729 -21.62 -9.24 -17.36
N ALA A 730 -20.50 -9.92 -17.08
CA ALA A 730 -20.41 -11.37 -16.92
C ALA A 730 -20.66 -11.85 -15.48
N LEU A 731 -20.89 -10.95 -14.51
CA LEU A 731 -21.13 -11.33 -13.12
C LEU A 731 -22.53 -11.93 -12.92
N PRO A 732 -22.67 -12.96 -12.07
CA PRO A 732 -23.97 -13.59 -11.82
C PRO A 732 -24.98 -12.65 -11.16
N GLY A 733 -26.24 -12.71 -11.60
CA GLY A 733 -27.35 -11.94 -11.03
C GLY A 733 -27.34 -10.43 -11.36
N ILE A 734 -26.47 -9.99 -12.27
CA ILE A 734 -26.49 -8.59 -12.73
C ILE A 734 -27.81 -8.26 -13.44
N VAL A 735 -28.35 -7.08 -13.16
CA VAL A 735 -29.63 -6.59 -13.66
C VAL A 735 -29.42 -5.48 -14.69
N GLY A 736 -30.17 -5.54 -15.80
CA GLY A 736 -30.15 -4.52 -16.84
C GLY A 736 -28.85 -4.54 -17.64
N SER A 737 -27.89 -3.69 -17.26
CA SER A 737 -26.61 -3.53 -17.93
C SER A 737 -25.51 -3.08 -16.96
N SER A 738 -24.27 -3.46 -17.22
CA SER A 738 -23.10 -2.78 -16.62
C SER A 738 -22.91 -1.42 -17.30
N VAL A 739 -22.86 -0.33 -16.52
CA VAL A 739 -22.89 1.05 -17.04
C VAL A 739 -21.57 1.76 -16.74
N GLY A 740 -20.89 2.26 -17.76
CA GLY A 740 -19.74 3.15 -17.66
C GLY A 740 -20.13 4.62 -17.80
N LEU A 741 -19.75 5.46 -16.84
CA LEU A 741 -19.99 6.89 -16.83
C LEU A 741 -18.88 7.64 -17.61
N PRO A 742 -19.04 8.93 -17.96
CA PRO A 742 -18.08 9.62 -18.84
C PRO A 742 -16.66 9.75 -18.29
N ASP A 743 -16.50 9.70 -16.97
CA ASP A 743 -15.22 9.71 -16.25
C ASP A 743 -14.54 8.33 -16.20
N ILE A 744 -15.07 7.33 -16.91
CA ILE A 744 -14.63 5.94 -16.82
C ILE A 744 -13.16 5.68 -17.20
N HIS A 745 -12.45 4.90 -16.39
CA HIS A 745 -11.07 4.48 -16.65
C HIS A 745 -10.72 3.19 -15.90
N SER A 746 -9.64 2.52 -16.30
CA SER A 746 -9.10 1.31 -15.66
C SER A 746 -9.08 1.37 -14.13
N GLY A 747 -9.58 0.31 -13.48
CA GLY A 747 -9.57 0.13 -12.02
C GLY A 747 -9.30 -1.31 -11.60
N TYR A 748 -9.43 -1.63 -10.30
CA TYR A 748 -9.29 -3.01 -9.80
C TYR A 748 -10.59 -3.81 -10.00
N GLY A 749 -10.59 -4.77 -10.93
CA GLY A 749 -11.76 -5.58 -11.30
C GLY A 749 -12.83 -4.77 -12.04
N PHE A 750 -13.60 -3.96 -11.30
CA PHE A 750 -14.45 -2.93 -11.88
C PHE A 750 -13.60 -1.73 -12.31
N SER A 751 -13.94 -1.12 -13.44
CA SER A 751 -13.43 0.19 -13.81
C SER A 751 -13.93 1.27 -12.83
N ILE A 752 -13.16 2.33 -12.66
CA ILE A 752 -13.61 3.53 -11.94
C ILE A 752 -14.55 4.27 -12.89
N GLY A 753 -15.69 4.77 -12.40
CA GLY A 753 -16.79 5.27 -13.24
C GLY A 753 -17.81 4.18 -13.61
N ASN A 754 -17.76 2.99 -13.01
CA ASN A 754 -18.67 1.88 -13.33
C ASN A 754 -19.76 1.71 -12.28
N VAL A 755 -20.97 1.41 -12.76
CA VAL A 755 -22.17 1.12 -11.98
C VAL A 755 -22.74 -0.23 -12.42
N ALA A 756 -23.07 -1.08 -11.46
CA ALA A 756 -23.78 -2.33 -11.70
C ALA A 756 -24.78 -2.58 -10.56
N ALA A 757 -25.92 -3.19 -10.89
CA ALA A 757 -26.95 -3.51 -9.93
C ALA A 757 -27.25 -5.02 -9.94
N PHE A 758 -27.47 -5.59 -8.77
CA PHE A 758 -27.72 -7.01 -8.58
C PHE A 758 -29.02 -7.23 -7.77
N ASP A 759 -29.91 -8.11 -8.22
CA ASP A 759 -31.20 -8.34 -7.56
C ASP A 759 -31.00 -9.08 -6.23
N VAL A 760 -31.33 -8.45 -5.10
CA VAL A 760 -31.12 -9.04 -3.76
C VAL A 760 -31.92 -10.32 -3.56
N ALA A 761 -33.05 -10.48 -4.26
CA ALA A 761 -33.89 -11.66 -4.18
C ALA A 761 -33.35 -12.84 -5.00
N ASP A 762 -32.50 -12.59 -6.01
CA ASP A 762 -31.86 -13.66 -6.77
C ASP A 762 -30.73 -14.29 -5.92
N PRO A 763 -30.80 -15.60 -5.61
CA PRO A 763 -29.75 -16.28 -4.85
C PRO A 763 -28.38 -16.25 -5.54
N ASN A 764 -28.35 -16.02 -6.86
CA ASN A 764 -27.11 -15.90 -7.63
C ASN A 764 -26.48 -14.51 -7.55
N SER A 765 -27.19 -13.49 -7.09
CA SER A 765 -26.64 -12.14 -7.05
C SER A 765 -25.46 -12.02 -6.10
N ILE A 766 -24.49 -11.19 -6.50
CA ILE A 766 -23.22 -11.04 -5.82
C ILE A 766 -23.04 -9.65 -5.21
N ILE A 767 -22.11 -9.57 -4.27
CA ILE A 767 -21.51 -8.32 -3.80
C ILE A 767 -19.99 -8.43 -3.95
N SER A 768 -19.35 -7.40 -4.51
CA SER A 768 -17.91 -7.37 -4.74
C SER A 768 -17.25 -6.10 -4.13
N PRO A 769 -16.17 -6.24 -3.33
CA PRO A 769 -15.33 -5.13 -2.90
C PRO A 769 -14.69 -4.40 -4.06
N GLY A 770 -14.35 -5.13 -5.13
CA GLY A 770 -13.82 -4.56 -6.37
C GLY A 770 -14.79 -3.57 -7.03
N GLY A 771 -16.11 -3.76 -6.87
CA GLY A 771 -17.17 -2.87 -7.36
C GLY A 771 -17.55 -1.71 -6.44
N VAL A 772 -16.98 -1.66 -5.23
CA VAL A 772 -17.09 -0.51 -4.32
C VAL A 772 -15.81 0.34 -4.37
N GLY A 773 -14.65 -0.32 -4.42
CA GLY A 773 -13.34 0.31 -4.30
C GLY A 773 -12.76 0.20 -2.88
N PHE A 774 -11.45 0.41 -2.78
CA PHE A 774 -10.72 0.27 -1.51
C PHE A 774 -11.03 1.40 -0.53
N ASP A 775 -11.12 2.65 -1.01
CA ASP A 775 -11.54 3.76 -0.15
C ASP A 775 -13.07 3.83 -0.11
N ILE A 776 -13.65 2.99 0.75
CA ILE A 776 -15.09 2.87 0.98
C ILE A 776 -15.63 4.24 1.44
N ASN A 777 -16.73 4.67 0.84
CA ASN A 777 -17.34 5.98 1.03
C ASN A 777 -16.33 7.14 0.90
N CYS A 778 -15.34 7.01 0.01
CA CYS A 778 -14.75 8.20 -0.60
C CYS A 778 -15.89 9.01 -1.22
N GLY A 779 -15.89 10.31 -0.95
CA GLY A 779 -17.02 11.17 -1.26
C GLY A 779 -16.68 12.63 -1.12
N VAL A 780 -17.63 13.47 -1.52
CA VAL A 780 -17.49 14.93 -1.58
C VAL A 780 -18.54 15.58 -0.71
N ARG A 781 -18.15 16.66 -0.04
CA ARG A 781 -19.00 17.49 0.80
C ARG A 781 -18.83 18.95 0.40
N LEU A 782 -19.92 19.70 0.24
CA LEU A 782 -19.89 21.12 -0.14
C LEU A 782 -20.53 21.98 0.94
N ILE A 783 -19.80 22.98 1.43
CA ILE A 783 -20.24 23.94 2.44
C ILE A 783 -20.38 25.29 1.73
N ARG A 784 -21.54 25.94 1.86
CA ARG A 784 -21.78 27.28 1.33
C ARG A 784 -21.53 28.33 2.41
N THR A 785 -21.23 29.57 2.03
CA THR A 785 -21.10 30.71 2.95
C THR A 785 -21.88 31.91 2.40
N ASN A 786 -22.06 32.96 3.18
CA ASN A 786 -22.55 34.26 2.69
C ASN A 786 -21.41 35.22 2.26
N LEU A 787 -20.17 34.72 2.17
CA LEU A 787 -19.01 35.51 1.76
C LEU A 787 -18.89 35.54 0.23
N HIS A 788 -18.28 36.62 -0.29
CA HIS A 788 -17.96 36.78 -1.70
C HIS A 788 -16.44 36.78 -1.95
N GLU A 789 -16.02 36.54 -3.19
CA GLU A 789 -14.62 36.53 -3.61
C GLU A 789 -13.87 37.81 -3.20
N SER A 790 -14.56 38.96 -3.18
CA SER A 790 -14.01 40.24 -2.71
C SER A 790 -13.55 40.20 -1.25
N ASP A 791 -14.23 39.43 -0.39
CA ASP A 791 -13.94 39.35 1.03
C ASP A 791 -12.67 38.53 1.31
N LEU A 792 -12.23 37.73 0.33
CA LEU A 792 -11.03 36.90 0.46
C LEU A 792 -9.76 37.59 -0.05
N LYS A 793 -9.87 38.74 -0.72
CA LYS A 793 -8.75 39.39 -1.43
C LYS A 793 -7.49 39.56 -0.59
N ASP A 794 -7.64 40.01 0.66
CA ASP A 794 -6.52 40.28 1.57
C ASP A 794 -6.21 39.12 2.54
N VAL A 795 -7.11 38.13 2.63
CA VAL A 795 -7.01 37.04 3.61
C VAL A 795 -6.81 35.66 2.97
N LYS A 796 -6.86 35.53 1.63
CA LYS A 796 -6.79 34.25 0.89
C LYS A 796 -5.62 33.37 1.34
N GLU A 797 -4.41 33.90 1.37
CA GLU A 797 -3.21 33.16 1.77
C GLU A 797 -3.25 32.75 3.26
N THR A 798 -3.73 33.66 4.12
CA THR A 798 -3.86 33.43 5.56
C THR A 798 -4.93 32.39 5.87
N LEU A 799 -6.06 32.42 5.15
CA LEU A 799 -7.14 31.46 5.27
C LEU A 799 -6.72 30.08 4.78
N THR A 800 -6.00 30.01 3.65
CA THR A 800 -5.44 28.76 3.13
C THR A 800 -4.46 28.14 4.13
N GLN A 801 -3.59 28.97 4.73
CA GLN A 801 -2.70 28.51 5.80
C GLN A 801 -3.47 28.07 7.05
N SER A 802 -4.47 28.84 7.48
CA SER A 802 -5.31 28.50 8.64
C SER A 802 -5.98 27.15 8.45
N LEU A 803 -6.59 26.89 7.30
CA LEU A 803 -7.18 25.59 7.00
C LEU A 803 -6.13 24.46 7.00
N PHE A 804 -4.93 24.69 6.44
CA PHE A 804 -3.84 23.70 6.49
C PHE A 804 -3.36 23.40 7.91
N ASP A 805 -3.38 24.39 8.80
CA ASP A 805 -2.99 24.24 10.20
C ASP A 805 -4.07 23.49 11.02
N HIS A 806 -5.36 23.68 10.70
CA HIS A 806 -6.48 23.05 11.42
C HIS A 806 -6.86 21.67 10.88
N ILE A 807 -6.58 21.38 9.61
CA ILE A 807 -6.94 20.12 8.95
C ILE A 807 -5.66 19.29 8.78
N PRO A 808 -5.46 18.21 9.56
CA PRO A 808 -4.29 17.36 9.37
C PRO A 808 -4.30 16.69 7.99
N VAL A 809 -3.15 16.76 7.31
CA VAL A 809 -2.95 16.23 5.94
C VAL A 809 -1.78 15.25 5.85
N GLY A 810 -1.83 14.35 4.86
CA GLY A 810 -0.73 13.45 4.51
C GLY A 810 -0.88 12.00 4.99
N VAL A 811 0.02 11.14 4.54
CA VAL A 811 0.06 9.72 4.93
C VAL A 811 0.57 9.60 6.38
N GLY A 812 -0.25 9.05 7.28
CA GLY A 812 0.12 8.82 8.67
C GLY A 812 -0.13 9.99 9.63
N SER A 813 -0.76 11.08 9.17
CA SER A 813 -1.19 12.19 10.02
C SER A 813 -2.23 11.73 11.05
N LYS A 814 -2.20 12.35 12.23
CA LYS A 814 -3.18 12.09 13.30
C LYS A 814 -4.30 13.14 13.31
N GLY A 815 -5.51 12.70 13.62
CA GLY A 815 -6.68 13.56 13.81
C GLY A 815 -6.49 14.65 14.85
N ALA A 816 -7.09 15.82 14.60
CA ALA A 816 -7.16 16.92 15.56
C ALA A 816 -8.16 16.64 16.70
N ILE A 817 -9.12 15.74 16.48
CA ILE A 817 -10.16 15.37 17.43
C ILE A 817 -9.71 14.15 18.26
N PRO A 818 -9.65 14.25 19.60
CA PRO A 818 -9.31 13.12 20.46
C PRO A 818 -10.28 11.96 20.28
N MET A 819 -9.75 10.75 20.16
CA MET A 819 -10.57 9.55 19.94
C MET A 819 -10.04 8.36 20.75
N SER A 820 -10.92 7.74 21.54
CA SER A 820 -10.66 6.45 22.16
C SER A 820 -11.10 5.29 21.27
N ALA A 821 -10.70 4.06 21.61
CA ALA A 821 -11.16 2.87 20.91
C ALA A 821 -12.68 2.65 21.06
N ALA A 822 -13.29 3.11 22.16
CA ALA A 822 -14.74 3.04 22.36
C ALA A 822 -15.46 4.04 21.44
N ASP A 823 -14.95 5.27 21.35
CA ASP A 823 -15.50 6.29 20.46
C ASP A 823 -15.44 5.84 19.01
N LEU A 824 -14.36 5.17 18.59
CA LEU A 824 -14.28 4.60 17.25
C LEU A 824 -15.37 3.54 17.00
N VAL A 825 -15.68 2.68 17.97
CA VAL A 825 -16.76 1.70 17.84
C VAL A 825 -18.11 2.40 17.70
N ASP A 826 -18.37 3.41 18.53
CA ASP A 826 -19.57 4.23 18.41
C ASP A 826 -19.65 4.92 17.03
N CYS A 827 -18.55 5.50 16.54
CA CYS A 827 -18.49 6.12 15.21
C CYS A 827 -18.90 5.16 14.09
N LEU A 828 -18.41 3.92 14.16
CA LEU A 828 -18.71 2.89 13.17
C LEU A 828 -20.19 2.52 13.15
N GLU A 829 -20.90 2.57 14.28
CA GLU A 829 -22.31 2.18 14.39
C GLU A 829 -23.29 3.35 14.28
N MET A 830 -22.87 4.54 14.73
CA MET A 830 -23.68 5.74 14.83
C MET A 830 -23.48 6.70 13.65
N GLY A 831 -22.36 6.64 12.92
CA GLY A 831 -22.08 7.62 11.86
C GLY A 831 -22.14 9.05 12.40
N MET A 832 -22.75 9.98 11.66
CA MET A 832 -22.90 11.39 12.08
C MET A 832 -23.73 11.59 13.35
N ASP A 833 -24.51 10.61 13.82
CA ASP A 833 -25.16 10.70 15.13
C ASP A 833 -24.13 10.81 16.26
N TRP A 834 -22.92 10.25 16.07
CA TRP A 834 -21.83 10.40 17.01
C TRP A 834 -21.28 11.83 17.00
N THR A 835 -21.02 12.42 15.82
CA THR A 835 -20.51 13.81 15.76
C THR A 835 -21.51 14.81 16.32
N LEU A 836 -22.81 14.57 16.12
CA LEU A 836 -23.86 15.41 16.71
C LEU A 836 -23.86 15.31 18.24
N ARG A 837 -23.73 14.10 18.79
CA ARG A 837 -23.65 13.86 20.24
C ARG A 837 -22.43 14.54 20.87
N GLU A 838 -21.28 14.48 20.21
CA GLU A 838 -20.03 15.05 20.72
C GLU A 838 -19.86 16.56 20.40
N GLY A 839 -20.76 17.16 19.62
CA GLY A 839 -20.73 18.59 19.29
C GLY A 839 -19.83 18.98 18.12
N TYR A 840 -19.48 18.05 17.23
CA TYR A 840 -18.66 18.28 16.03
C TYR A 840 -19.49 18.48 14.76
N SER A 841 -20.82 18.54 14.86
CA SER A 841 -21.71 18.84 13.75
C SER A 841 -22.97 19.55 14.23
N TRP A 842 -23.58 20.34 13.35
CA TRP A 842 -24.91 20.89 13.57
C TRP A 842 -25.99 19.84 13.28
N ALA A 843 -27.20 20.05 13.78
CA ALA A 843 -28.28 19.07 13.59
C ALA A 843 -28.67 18.98 12.10
N GLU A 844 -28.66 20.12 11.43
CA GLU A 844 -29.00 20.34 10.03
C GLU A 844 -27.98 19.66 9.09
N ASP A 845 -26.70 19.58 9.49
CA ASP A 845 -25.65 18.91 8.68
C ASP A 845 -26.03 17.45 8.37
N LYS A 846 -26.78 16.80 9.26
CA LYS A 846 -27.23 15.43 9.06
C LYS A 846 -28.32 15.34 7.98
N GLU A 847 -29.20 16.34 7.88
CA GLU A 847 -30.31 16.35 6.94
C GLU A 847 -29.82 16.47 5.49
N TYR A 848 -28.73 17.19 5.28
CA TYR A 848 -28.08 17.38 3.97
C TYR A 848 -26.96 16.37 3.70
N CYS A 849 -26.96 15.23 4.38
CA CYS A 849 -26.00 14.16 4.15
C CYS A 849 -26.69 12.93 3.57
N GLU A 850 -26.08 12.31 2.58
CA GLU A 850 -26.55 11.03 2.06
C GLU A 850 -26.67 9.98 3.18
N GLU A 851 -27.78 9.21 3.18
CA GLU A 851 -28.15 8.29 4.27
C GLU A 851 -28.26 8.96 5.65
N TYR A 852 -28.47 10.27 5.71
CA TYR A 852 -28.39 11.05 6.94
C TYR A 852 -27.07 10.81 7.69
N GLY A 853 -25.98 10.59 6.94
CA GLY A 853 -24.64 10.30 7.48
C GLY A 853 -24.51 8.99 8.25
N ARG A 854 -25.44 8.03 8.08
CA ARG A 854 -25.42 6.76 8.79
C ARG A 854 -26.13 5.62 8.05
N MET A 855 -25.36 4.60 7.69
CA MET A 855 -25.91 3.29 7.30
C MET A 855 -26.21 2.46 8.54
N LEU A 856 -27.49 2.09 8.71
CA LEU A 856 -28.01 1.35 9.88
C LEU A 856 -27.53 -0.11 9.93
N GLN A 857 -27.09 -0.66 8.80
CA GLN A 857 -26.62 -2.05 8.71
C GLN A 857 -25.16 -2.22 9.16
N ALA A 858 -24.52 -1.14 9.59
CA ALA A 858 -23.17 -1.17 10.11
C ALA A 858 -23.06 -2.08 11.35
N ASP A 859 -22.05 -2.94 11.34
CA ASP A 859 -21.71 -3.80 12.47
C ASP A 859 -20.21 -3.67 12.72
N SER A 860 -19.85 -2.99 13.82
CA SER A 860 -18.46 -2.77 14.19
C SER A 860 -17.71 -4.09 14.44
N SER A 861 -18.39 -5.20 14.75
CA SER A 861 -17.78 -6.52 14.93
C SER A 861 -17.30 -7.15 13.63
N LYS A 862 -17.77 -6.66 12.47
CA LYS A 862 -17.34 -7.09 11.13
C LYS A 862 -16.16 -6.30 10.60
N VAL A 863 -15.71 -5.29 11.33
CA VAL A 863 -14.50 -4.53 11.04
C VAL A 863 -13.34 -5.12 11.84
N SER A 864 -12.30 -5.58 11.15
CA SER A 864 -11.14 -6.21 11.78
C SER A 864 -10.42 -5.27 12.74
N MET A 865 -9.72 -5.84 13.73
CA MET A 865 -8.90 -5.05 14.64
C MET A 865 -7.77 -4.32 13.91
N ARG A 866 -7.27 -4.89 12.80
CA ARG A 866 -6.28 -4.24 11.93
C ARG A 866 -6.87 -2.99 11.28
N ALA A 867 -8.07 -3.08 10.72
CA ALA A 867 -8.77 -1.93 10.13
C ALA A 867 -9.03 -0.83 11.17
N LYS A 868 -9.50 -1.20 12.37
CA LYS A 868 -9.71 -0.26 13.48
C LYS A 868 -8.41 0.42 13.93
N LYS A 869 -7.31 -0.33 14.08
CA LYS A 869 -5.99 0.23 14.43
C LYS A 869 -5.45 1.21 13.39
N ARG A 870 -5.70 0.97 12.10
CA ARG A 870 -5.34 1.89 11.02
C ARG A 870 -6.22 3.14 11.00
N GLY A 871 -7.52 2.99 11.23
CA GLY A 871 -8.49 4.09 11.21
C GLY A 871 -8.43 5.01 12.42
N LEU A 872 -8.20 4.46 13.61
CA LEU A 872 -8.20 5.19 14.88
C LEU A 872 -7.36 6.48 14.86
N PRO A 873 -6.08 6.47 14.44
CA PRO A 873 -5.31 7.71 14.39
C PRO A 873 -5.74 8.65 13.26
N GLN A 874 -6.44 8.18 12.23
CA GLN A 874 -6.66 8.90 10.97
C GLN A 874 -8.00 9.64 10.89
N LEU A 875 -8.86 9.53 11.91
CA LEU A 875 -10.12 10.28 11.89
C LEU A 875 -9.87 11.79 11.93
N GLY A 876 -10.67 12.57 11.20
CA GLY A 876 -10.51 14.01 11.08
C GLY A 876 -9.30 14.40 10.23
N THR A 877 -8.93 13.60 9.23
CA THR A 877 -7.79 13.87 8.33
C THR A 877 -8.19 13.74 6.86
N LEU A 878 -7.59 14.56 6.00
CA LEU A 878 -7.83 14.49 4.54
C LEU A 878 -7.19 13.24 3.94
N GLY A 879 -5.92 13.01 4.27
CA GLY A 879 -5.09 11.99 3.64
C GLY A 879 -4.25 12.45 2.48
N ALA A 880 -4.00 11.54 1.55
CA ALA A 880 -3.18 11.73 0.35
C ALA A 880 -3.94 11.26 -0.91
N GLY A 881 -3.30 11.34 -2.07
CA GLY A 881 -3.91 11.02 -3.35
C GLY A 881 -4.77 12.18 -3.87
N ASN A 882 -5.97 11.87 -4.38
CA ASN A 882 -6.91 12.84 -4.91
C ASN A 882 -7.77 13.54 -3.83
N HIS A 883 -7.46 13.36 -2.54
CA HIS A 883 -8.20 14.01 -1.46
C HIS A 883 -7.71 15.43 -1.24
N TYR A 884 -8.65 16.35 -1.02
CA TYR A 884 -8.38 17.78 -0.88
C TYR A 884 -9.44 18.49 -0.02
N ALA A 885 -9.08 19.67 0.46
CA ALA A 885 -10.03 20.71 0.85
C ALA A 885 -9.79 21.93 -0.03
N GLU A 886 -10.83 22.44 -0.67
CA GLU A 886 -10.75 23.55 -1.63
C GLU A 886 -11.69 24.67 -1.25
N ILE A 887 -11.18 25.90 -1.25
CA ILE A 887 -12.03 27.09 -1.28
C ILE A 887 -12.26 27.40 -2.75
N GLN A 888 -13.53 27.50 -3.11
CA GLN A 888 -13.97 27.73 -4.47
C GLN A 888 -14.93 28.92 -4.51
N VAL A 889 -15.11 29.47 -5.69
CA VAL A 889 -16.02 30.58 -5.97
C VAL A 889 -17.03 30.12 -7.01
N VAL A 890 -18.28 30.53 -6.85
CA VAL A 890 -19.34 30.34 -7.85
C VAL A 890 -19.00 31.14 -9.10
N ASP A 891 -18.66 30.45 -10.18
CA ASP A 891 -18.20 31.03 -11.44
C ASP A 891 -19.36 31.19 -12.43
N GLU A 892 -20.28 30.23 -12.46
CA GLU A 892 -21.46 30.24 -13.34
C GLU A 892 -22.66 29.55 -12.68
N ILE A 893 -23.87 30.06 -12.93
CA ILE A 893 -25.14 29.48 -12.47
C ILE A 893 -25.99 29.12 -13.70
N PHE A 894 -26.21 27.83 -13.92
CA PHE A 894 -27.02 27.31 -15.03
C PHE A 894 -28.50 27.16 -14.67
N ASP A 895 -28.79 26.82 -13.41
CA ASP A 895 -30.16 26.74 -12.89
C ASP A 895 -30.27 27.56 -11.60
N ALA A 896 -30.71 28.82 -11.76
CA ALA A 896 -30.86 29.75 -10.66
C ALA A 896 -31.92 29.34 -9.64
N SER A 897 -32.92 28.54 -10.03
CA SER A 897 -33.93 28.07 -9.07
C SER A 897 -33.30 27.03 -8.15
N SER A 898 -32.61 26.03 -8.72
CA SER A 898 -31.96 24.98 -7.95
C SER A 898 -30.79 25.51 -7.12
N ALA A 899 -29.99 26.45 -7.66
CA ALA A 899 -28.90 27.08 -6.92
C ALA A 899 -29.42 27.81 -5.67
N ARG A 900 -30.45 28.66 -5.81
CA ARG A 900 -31.06 29.36 -4.66
C ARG A 900 -31.63 28.42 -3.61
N THR A 901 -32.28 27.33 -4.02
CA THR A 901 -32.75 26.30 -3.08
C THR A 901 -31.60 25.67 -2.29
N MET A 902 -30.40 25.59 -2.86
CA MET A 902 -29.19 25.12 -2.19
C MET A 902 -28.46 26.21 -1.37
N GLY A 903 -29.01 27.44 -1.28
CA GLY A 903 -28.36 28.57 -0.62
C GLY A 903 -27.18 29.15 -1.43
N ILE A 904 -27.21 28.99 -2.75
CA ILE A 904 -26.26 29.59 -3.69
C ILE A 904 -27.00 30.64 -4.52
N ASP A 905 -26.88 31.90 -4.12
CA ASP A 905 -27.72 33.00 -4.63
C ASP A 905 -27.07 33.77 -5.78
N GLU A 906 -25.75 33.94 -5.74
CA GLU A 906 -25.03 34.85 -6.63
C GLU A 906 -23.70 34.29 -7.15
N ILE A 907 -23.30 34.78 -8.33
CA ILE A 907 -21.96 34.57 -8.87
C ILE A 907 -20.96 35.32 -7.97
N GLY A 908 -19.83 34.70 -7.67
CA GLY A 908 -18.82 35.24 -6.76
C GLY A 908 -18.97 34.76 -5.31
N GLN A 909 -20.03 34.03 -4.96
CA GLN A 909 -20.22 33.45 -3.63
C GLN A 909 -19.14 32.38 -3.34
N VAL A 910 -18.64 32.36 -2.10
CA VAL A 910 -17.58 31.47 -1.66
C VAL A 910 -18.17 30.17 -1.12
N VAL A 911 -17.56 29.05 -1.50
CA VAL A 911 -17.92 27.72 -1.04
C VAL A 911 -16.67 26.93 -0.69
N VAL A 912 -16.81 25.90 0.15
CA VAL A 912 -15.73 25.00 0.54
C VAL A 912 -16.09 23.57 0.16
N MET A 913 -15.29 22.96 -0.71
CA MET A 913 -15.45 21.57 -1.11
C MET A 913 -14.43 20.68 -0.38
N LEU A 914 -14.91 19.62 0.24
CA LEU A 914 -14.12 18.62 0.94
C LEU A 914 -14.22 17.29 0.20
N HIS A 915 -13.08 16.71 -0.16
CA HIS A 915 -13.01 15.38 -0.76
C HIS A 915 -12.12 14.47 0.07
N CYS A 916 -12.73 13.50 0.76
CA CYS A 916 -12.02 12.43 1.46
C CYS A 916 -12.94 11.20 1.69
N GLY A 917 -12.35 10.13 2.21
CA GLY A 917 -13.06 8.87 2.47
C GLY A 917 -12.78 8.26 3.84
N SER A 918 -12.87 6.93 3.89
CA SER A 918 -12.70 6.07 5.08
C SER A 918 -11.24 5.84 5.48
N ARG A 919 -10.29 6.44 4.77
CA ARG A 919 -8.86 6.39 5.06
C ARG A 919 -8.35 4.93 5.05
N GLY A 920 -7.38 4.61 5.89
CA GLY A 920 -6.83 3.26 6.00
C GLY A 920 -7.83 2.21 6.53
N LEU A 921 -8.95 2.63 7.14
CA LEU A 921 -9.94 1.71 7.68
C LEU A 921 -10.70 0.99 6.57
N GLY A 922 -11.34 1.72 5.65
CA GLY A 922 -12.09 1.08 4.56
C GLY A 922 -11.18 0.32 3.60
N HIS A 923 -9.97 0.82 3.35
CA HIS A 923 -8.98 0.06 2.57
C HIS A 923 -8.74 -1.32 3.17
N GLN A 924 -8.55 -1.40 4.49
CA GLN A 924 -8.33 -2.68 5.16
C GLN A 924 -9.60 -3.53 5.15
N VAL A 925 -10.80 -2.97 5.32
CA VAL A 925 -12.07 -3.70 5.20
C VAL A 925 -12.22 -4.34 3.82
N ALA A 926 -11.88 -3.61 2.75
CA ALA A 926 -11.89 -4.14 1.39
C ALA A 926 -10.86 -5.27 1.23
N THR A 927 -9.61 -5.06 1.67
CA THR A 927 -8.54 -6.07 1.60
C THR A 927 -8.91 -7.36 2.36
N ASP A 928 -9.42 -7.23 3.58
CA ASP A 928 -9.81 -8.38 4.42
C ASP A 928 -10.92 -9.20 3.74
N SER A 929 -11.85 -8.51 3.06
CA SER A 929 -12.99 -9.15 2.40
C SER A 929 -12.62 -9.86 1.10
N LEU A 930 -11.60 -9.39 0.36
CA LEU A 930 -11.15 -10.05 -0.87
C LEU A 930 -10.70 -11.49 -0.59
N ILE A 931 -9.93 -11.70 0.50
CA ILE A 931 -9.44 -13.03 0.90
C ILE A 931 -10.60 -13.98 1.23
N GLU A 932 -11.59 -13.52 1.98
CA GLU A 932 -12.79 -14.30 2.32
C GLU A 932 -13.63 -14.61 1.08
N MET A 933 -13.71 -13.66 0.14
CA MET A 933 -14.51 -13.83 -1.07
C MET A 933 -13.87 -14.76 -2.09
N GLU A 934 -12.55 -14.81 -2.21
CA GLU A 934 -11.88 -15.84 -3.04
C GLU A 934 -12.22 -17.25 -2.56
N LYS A 935 -12.25 -17.47 -1.24
CA LYS A 935 -12.71 -18.73 -0.63
C LYS A 935 -14.19 -18.99 -0.94
N ALA A 936 -15.05 -17.97 -0.83
CA ALA A 936 -16.47 -18.08 -1.14
C ALA A 936 -16.75 -18.41 -2.63
N MET A 937 -16.01 -17.81 -3.55
CA MET A 937 -16.15 -18.08 -4.99
C MET A 937 -15.82 -19.54 -5.33
N SER A 938 -14.75 -20.08 -4.74
CA SER A 938 -14.38 -21.48 -4.92
C SER A 938 -15.48 -22.42 -4.41
N ARG A 939 -16.04 -22.13 -3.22
CA ARG A 939 -17.17 -22.88 -2.63
C ARG A 939 -18.44 -22.80 -3.46
N ASP A 940 -18.79 -21.60 -3.94
CA ASP A 940 -20.06 -21.31 -4.60
C ASP A 940 -19.97 -21.43 -6.14
N HIS A 941 -18.84 -21.94 -6.65
CA HIS A 941 -18.50 -22.13 -8.06
C HIS A 941 -18.73 -20.88 -8.93
N ILE A 942 -18.37 -19.71 -8.40
CA ILE A 942 -18.46 -18.43 -9.13
C ILE A 942 -17.24 -18.30 -10.02
N VAL A 943 -17.44 -18.41 -11.34
CA VAL A 943 -16.39 -18.20 -12.35
C VAL A 943 -16.42 -16.75 -12.82
N VAL A 944 -15.26 -16.10 -12.83
CA VAL A 944 -15.09 -14.72 -13.30
C VAL A 944 -13.98 -14.66 -14.34
N ASN A 945 -14.06 -13.69 -15.24
CA ASN A 945 -13.05 -13.49 -16.29
C ASN A 945 -11.75 -12.84 -15.75
N ASP A 946 -11.81 -12.22 -14.57
CA ASP A 946 -10.68 -11.55 -13.92
C ASP A 946 -10.74 -11.83 -12.41
N LYS A 947 -9.64 -12.30 -11.82
CA LYS A 947 -9.53 -12.56 -10.38
C LYS A 947 -9.82 -11.32 -9.52
N GLN A 948 -9.56 -10.13 -10.05
CA GLN A 948 -9.87 -8.86 -9.36
C GLN A 948 -11.37 -8.61 -9.18
N LEU A 949 -12.24 -9.41 -9.83
CA LEU A 949 -13.69 -9.41 -9.62
C LEU A 949 -14.12 -10.34 -8.46
N ALA A 950 -13.25 -10.54 -7.47
CA ALA A 950 -13.56 -11.32 -6.29
C ALA A 950 -14.88 -10.88 -5.66
N CYS A 951 -15.79 -11.83 -5.39
CA CYS A 951 -17.14 -11.55 -4.93
C CYS A 951 -17.74 -12.71 -4.13
N ALA A 952 -18.80 -12.45 -3.39
CA ALA A 952 -19.60 -13.48 -2.73
C ALA A 952 -21.09 -13.27 -3.00
N ARG A 953 -21.91 -14.31 -2.85
CA ARG A 953 -23.37 -14.15 -2.95
C ARG A 953 -23.85 -13.14 -1.90
N ILE A 954 -24.74 -12.22 -2.25
CA ILE A 954 -25.20 -11.14 -1.33
C ILE A 954 -25.70 -11.73 -0.01
N ASN A 955 -26.47 -12.81 -0.09
CA ASN A 955 -27.12 -13.43 1.06
C ASN A 955 -26.25 -14.44 1.83
N SER A 956 -25.04 -14.72 1.35
CA SER A 956 -24.06 -15.57 2.03
C SER A 956 -23.55 -14.92 3.32
N GLN A 957 -22.87 -15.70 4.15
CA GLN A 957 -22.28 -15.18 5.38
C GLN A 957 -21.19 -14.13 5.07
N GLU A 958 -20.38 -14.40 4.05
CA GLU A 958 -19.31 -13.51 3.58
C GLU A 958 -19.87 -12.22 3.00
N GLY A 959 -20.90 -12.32 2.15
CA GLY A 959 -21.59 -11.15 1.56
C GLY A 959 -22.23 -10.25 2.61
N LYS A 960 -22.95 -10.82 3.59
CA LYS A 960 -23.55 -10.08 4.71
C LYS A 960 -22.51 -9.46 5.62
N ASN A 961 -21.43 -10.18 5.94
CA ASN A 961 -20.33 -9.65 6.74
C ASN A 961 -19.65 -8.47 6.05
N TYR A 962 -19.36 -8.59 4.75
CA TYR A 962 -18.77 -7.51 3.97
C TYR A 962 -19.70 -6.30 3.92
N TYR A 963 -20.99 -6.47 3.62
CA TYR A 963 -21.93 -5.34 3.57
C TYR A 963 -22.00 -4.59 4.90
N ALA A 964 -22.04 -5.31 6.02
CA ALA A 964 -22.05 -4.69 7.36
C ALA A 964 -20.72 -4.01 7.73
N GLY A 965 -19.58 -4.61 7.36
CA GLY A 965 -18.26 -4.00 7.53
C GLY A 965 -18.03 -2.78 6.64
N MET A 966 -18.52 -2.82 5.40
CA MET A 966 -18.52 -1.70 4.46
C MET A 966 -19.42 -0.57 4.95
N ALA A 967 -20.63 -0.87 5.46
CA ALA A 967 -21.51 0.11 6.07
C ALA A 967 -20.85 0.79 7.29
N ALA A 968 -20.12 0.04 8.12
CA ALA A 968 -19.33 0.61 9.22
C ALA A 968 -18.19 1.51 8.71
N ALA A 969 -17.47 1.11 7.66
CA ALA A 969 -16.46 1.95 7.04
C ALA A 969 -17.05 3.21 6.38
N ALA A 970 -18.27 3.12 5.84
CA ALA A 970 -19.01 4.25 5.30
C ALA A 970 -19.36 5.25 6.41
N ASN A 971 -19.86 4.77 7.55
CA ASN A 971 -20.11 5.60 8.74
C ASN A 971 -18.84 6.33 9.21
N PHE A 972 -17.70 5.65 9.24
CA PHE A 972 -16.42 6.27 9.56
C PHE A 972 -16.05 7.42 8.60
N ALA A 973 -16.30 7.26 7.30
CA ALA A 973 -16.01 8.30 6.32
C ALA A 973 -16.90 9.56 6.48
N TRP A 974 -18.19 9.39 6.79
CA TRP A 974 -19.07 10.53 7.08
C TRP A 974 -18.67 11.25 8.37
N VAL A 975 -18.32 10.49 9.42
CA VAL A 975 -17.74 11.08 10.65
C VAL A 975 -16.47 11.86 10.30
N ASN A 976 -15.59 11.30 9.48
CA ASN A 976 -14.35 11.95 9.05
C ASN A 976 -14.64 13.30 8.34
N ARG A 977 -15.54 13.33 7.35
CA ARG A 977 -15.93 14.56 6.65
C ARG A 977 -16.60 15.57 7.58
N SER A 978 -17.39 15.10 8.53
CA SER A 978 -18.03 15.96 9.54
C SER A 978 -17.02 16.59 10.50
N CYS A 979 -16.05 15.81 10.99
CA CYS A 979 -14.94 16.31 11.78
C CYS A 979 -14.10 17.36 11.02
N ILE A 980 -13.86 17.15 9.72
CA ILE A 980 -13.16 18.15 8.89
C ILE A 980 -14.02 19.40 8.68
N THR A 981 -15.34 19.25 8.53
CA THR A 981 -16.28 20.39 8.45
C THR A 981 -16.18 21.27 9.70
N PHE A 982 -16.09 20.66 10.88
CA PHE A 982 -15.84 21.38 12.13
C PHE A 982 -14.49 22.13 12.11
N CYS A 983 -13.41 21.49 11.65
CA CYS A 983 -12.11 22.15 11.49
C CYS A 983 -12.14 23.32 10.49
N VAL A 984 -12.87 23.18 9.38
CA VAL A 984 -13.08 24.24 8.38
C VAL A 984 -13.76 25.45 9.00
N ARG A 985 -14.87 25.23 9.72
CA ARG A 985 -15.61 26.29 10.42
C ARG A 985 -14.69 27.05 11.37
N ASN A 986 -13.95 26.35 12.23
CA ASN A 986 -12.98 26.98 13.15
C ASN A 986 -11.89 27.79 12.43
N ALA A 987 -11.40 27.31 11.28
CA ALA A 987 -10.39 28.03 10.50
C ALA A 987 -10.92 29.33 9.91
N PHE A 988 -12.17 29.34 9.44
CA PHE A 988 -12.86 30.55 8.97
C PHE A 988 -13.14 31.51 10.13
N GLU A 989 -13.67 31.00 11.26
CA GLU A 989 -13.95 31.83 12.44
C GLU A 989 -12.71 32.57 12.93
N ARG A 990 -11.57 31.89 12.95
CA ARG A 990 -10.29 32.47 13.36
C ARG A 990 -9.82 33.60 12.45
N VAL A 991 -10.07 33.50 11.14
CA VAL A 991 -9.56 34.45 10.15
C VAL A 991 -10.48 35.65 9.98
N PHE A 992 -11.79 35.42 9.93
CA PHE A 992 -12.79 36.48 9.76
C PHE A 992 -13.25 37.10 11.09
N ASN A 993 -12.94 36.47 12.22
CA ASN A 993 -13.38 36.90 13.55
C ASN A 993 -14.92 37.08 13.61
N MET A 994 -15.62 36.15 12.97
CA MET A 994 -17.08 36.01 12.90
C MET A 994 -17.41 34.55 13.22
N SER A 995 -18.59 34.26 13.76
CA SER A 995 -18.96 32.85 13.96
C SER A 995 -19.26 32.17 12.61
N ALA A 996 -19.12 30.85 12.54
CA ALA A 996 -19.47 30.08 11.35
C ALA A 996 -20.96 30.17 11.00
N ASP A 997 -21.81 30.45 12.00
CA ASP A 997 -23.24 30.71 11.83
C ASP A 997 -23.47 32.10 11.19
N ASP A 998 -22.77 33.15 11.63
CA ASP A 998 -22.84 34.48 11.01
C ASP A 998 -22.33 34.50 9.57
N MET A 999 -21.32 33.66 9.27
CA MET A 999 -20.82 33.40 7.91
C MET A 999 -21.68 32.39 7.14
N GLU A 1000 -22.72 31.86 7.78
CA GLU A 1000 -23.74 31.06 7.13
C GLU A 1000 -23.16 29.78 6.51
N MET A 1001 -22.20 29.16 7.21
CA MET A 1001 -21.38 28.01 6.77
C MET A 1001 -22.14 26.67 6.80
N GLN A 1002 -23.28 26.60 6.11
CA GLN A 1002 -24.16 25.44 6.08
C GLN A 1002 -23.75 24.42 5.01
N LEU A 1003 -24.13 23.17 5.25
CA LEU A 1003 -23.91 22.08 4.30
C LEU A 1003 -24.90 22.20 3.13
N VAL A 1004 -24.40 22.24 1.89
CA VAL A 1004 -25.21 22.06 0.68
C VAL A 1004 -25.57 20.60 0.52
N TYR A 1005 -24.55 19.74 0.45
CA TYR A 1005 -24.76 18.29 0.44
C TYR A 1005 -23.48 17.52 0.77
N ASP A 1006 -23.63 16.25 1.16
CA ASP A 1006 -22.54 15.27 1.27
C ASP A 1006 -22.96 13.98 0.54
N VAL A 1007 -22.13 13.54 -0.41
CA VAL A 1007 -22.42 12.39 -1.25
C VAL A 1007 -21.21 11.47 -1.44
N SER A 1008 -21.47 10.16 -1.42
CA SER A 1008 -20.50 9.10 -1.64
C SER A 1008 -20.32 8.79 -3.13
N HIS A 1009 -19.11 8.36 -3.53
CA HIS A 1009 -18.86 7.83 -4.87
C HIS A 1009 -18.22 6.42 -4.92
N ASN A 1010 -17.96 5.82 -3.76
CA ASN A 1010 -17.46 4.45 -3.61
C ASN A 1010 -18.31 3.70 -2.58
N VAL A 1011 -19.41 3.09 -2.97
CA VAL A 1011 -20.32 2.40 -2.04
C VAL A 1011 -21.19 1.38 -2.76
N ALA A 1012 -21.61 0.33 -2.05
CA ALA A 1012 -22.74 -0.50 -2.46
C ALA A 1012 -23.97 -0.18 -1.60
N LYS A 1013 -25.15 0.00 -2.21
CA LYS A 1013 -26.39 0.32 -1.49
C LYS A 1013 -27.54 -0.58 -1.87
N MET A 1014 -28.38 -0.92 -0.90
CA MET A 1014 -29.64 -1.62 -1.13
C MET A 1014 -30.72 -0.58 -1.47
N GLU A 1015 -31.13 -0.54 -2.73
CA GLU A 1015 -32.03 0.50 -3.25
C GLU A 1015 -33.20 -0.14 -3.99
N GLU A 1016 -34.38 0.50 -3.94
CA GLU A 1016 -35.52 0.09 -4.73
C GLU A 1016 -35.45 0.74 -6.12
N HIS A 1017 -35.51 -0.09 -7.16
CA HIS A 1017 -35.52 0.35 -8.56
C HIS A 1017 -36.61 -0.36 -9.34
N LEU A 1018 -37.12 0.28 -10.39
CA LEU A 1018 -38.06 -0.34 -11.32
C LEU A 1018 -37.30 -1.16 -12.37
N VAL A 1019 -37.48 -2.48 -12.34
CA VAL A 1019 -36.92 -3.43 -13.31
C VAL A 1019 -38.08 -4.13 -13.99
N ASP A 1020 -38.17 -4.01 -15.32
CA ASP A 1020 -39.31 -4.50 -16.12
C ASP A 1020 -40.67 -4.01 -15.61
N GLY A 1021 -40.72 -2.74 -15.16
CA GLY A 1021 -41.92 -2.10 -14.64
C GLY A 1021 -42.35 -2.58 -13.24
N ARG A 1022 -41.52 -3.37 -12.54
CA ARG A 1022 -41.80 -3.84 -11.17
C ARG A 1022 -40.75 -3.32 -10.18
N PRO A 1023 -41.14 -2.92 -8.96
CA PRO A 1023 -40.18 -2.56 -7.94
C PRO A 1023 -39.37 -3.79 -7.53
N ARG A 1024 -38.05 -3.65 -7.50
CA ARG A 1024 -37.11 -4.66 -7.02
C ARG A 1024 -36.08 -4.01 -6.11
N GLN A 1025 -35.67 -4.75 -5.09
CA GLN A 1025 -34.57 -4.34 -4.23
C GLN A 1025 -33.25 -4.79 -4.86
N LEU A 1026 -32.41 -3.83 -5.21
CA LEU A 1026 -31.13 -4.05 -5.87
C LEU A 1026 -29.98 -3.66 -4.96
N CYS A 1027 -28.89 -4.43 -4.99
CA CYS A 1027 -27.59 -4.01 -4.49
C CYS A 1027 -26.88 -3.26 -5.62
N VAL A 1028 -26.82 -1.94 -5.52
CA VAL A 1028 -26.21 -1.06 -6.53
C VAL A 1028 -24.77 -0.76 -6.12
N HIS A 1029 -23.81 -1.28 -6.87
CA HIS A 1029 -22.39 -1.00 -6.76
C HIS A 1029 -22.05 0.28 -7.52
N ARG A 1030 -21.41 1.21 -6.83
CA ARG A 1030 -20.88 2.45 -7.39
C ARG A 1030 -19.42 2.58 -7.04
N LYS A 1031 -18.55 2.67 -8.04
CA LYS A 1031 -17.11 2.91 -7.89
C LYS A 1031 -16.69 4.07 -8.76
N GLY A 1032 -16.29 5.18 -8.14
CA GLY A 1032 -16.14 6.46 -8.83
C GLY A 1032 -17.45 6.88 -9.51
N ALA A 1033 -18.58 6.69 -8.84
CA ALA A 1033 -19.90 6.99 -9.39
C ALA A 1033 -20.83 7.47 -8.26
N THR A 1034 -21.62 8.51 -8.52
CA THR A 1034 -22.35 9.23 -7.47
C THR A 1034 -23.85 9.02 -7.62
N ARG A 1035 -24.56 8.78 -6.52
CA ARG A 1035 -26.02 8.72 -6.51
C ARG A 1035 -26.61 10.08 -6.93
N ALA A 1036 -27.64 10.05 -7.77
CA ALA A 1036 -28.26 11.19 -8.41
C ALA A 1036 -29.79 10.99 -8.51
N PHE A 1037 -30.45 10.86 -7.36
CA PHE A 1037 -31.89 10.64 -7.32
C PHE A 1037 -32.70 11.81 -7.88
N PRO A 1038 -33.82 11.52 -8.57
CA PRO A 1038 -34.65 12.55 -9.19
C PRO A 1038 -35.41 13.40 -8.16
N ALA A 1039 -36.00 14.49 -8.62
CA ALA A 1039 -37.03 15.22 -7.87
C ALA A 1039 -38.13 14.25 -7.40
N HIS A 1040 -38.67 14.54 -6.21
CA HIS A 1040 -39.71 13.80 -5.51
C HIS A 1040 -39.31 12.42 -4.96
N HIS A 1041 -38.02 12.06 -5.00
CA HIS A 1041 -37.55 10.81 -4.44
C HIS A 1041 -37.60 10.85 -2.89
N PRO A 1042 -38.17 9.87 -2.19
CA PRO A 1042 -38.40 9.97 -0.74
C PRO A 1042 -37.12 10.03 0.12
N LEU A 1043 -35.98 9.60 -0.44
CA LEU A 1043 -34.68 9.60 0.27
C LEU A 1043 -33.85 10.88 0.08
N ILE A 1044 -34.36 11.90 -0.63
CA ILE A 1044 -33.69 13.21 -0.71
C ILE A 1044 -34.27 14.17 0.34
N PRO A 1045 -33.49 15.15 0.82
CA PRO A 1045 -33.98 16.12 1.82
C PRO A 1045 -35.25 16.83 1.36
N VAL A 1046 -36.11 17.21 2.31
CA VAL A 1046 -37.41 17.84 2.03
C VAL A 1046 -37.24 19.08 1.15
N ASP A 1047 -36.23 19.90 1.42
CA ASP A 1047 -35.96 21.13 0.69
C ASP A 1047 -35.51 20.88 -0.76
N TYR A 1048 -34.96 19.70 -1.05
CA TYR A 1048 -34.50 19.33 -2.39
C TYR A 1048 -35.51 18.49 -3.19
N GLN A 1049 -36.68 18.22 -2.62
CA GLN A 1049 -37.74 17.43 -3.26
C GLN A 1049 -38.15 17.96 -4.64
N LEU A 1050 -38.08 19.27 -4.89
CA LEU A 1050 -38.49 19.84 -6.18
C LEU A 1050 -37.37 19.87 -7.23
N ILE A 1051 -36.11 19.80 -6.80
CA ILE A 1051 -34.95 19.99 -7.69
C ILE A 1051 -34.20 18.68 -7.95
N GLY A 1052 -34.41 17.65 -7.13
CA GLY A 1052 -33.65 16.41 -7.16
C GLY A 1052 -32.43 16.45 -6.25
N GLN A 1053 -31.74 15.32 -6.12
CA GLN A 1053 -30.56 15.22 -5.26
C GLN A 1053 -29.43 16.10 -5.80
N PRO A 1054 -28.80 16.98 -4.97
CA PRO A 1054 -27.55 17.61 -5.35
C PRO A 1054 -26.46 16.56 -5.55
N VAL A 1055 -25.65 16.75 -6.59
CA VAL A 1055 -24.52 15.90 -6.94
C VAL A 1055 -23.28 16.78 -7.04
N LEU A 1056 -22.24 16.41 -6.32
CA LEU A 1056 -21.00 17.18 -6.21
C LEU A 1056 -19.91 16.52 -7.06
N ILE A 1057 -19.44 17.23 -8.07
CA ILE A 1057 -18.44 16.74 -9.02
C ILE A 1057 -17.13 17.48 -8.80
N GLY A 1058 -16.15 16.76 -8.26
CA GLY A 1058 -14.80 17.27 -8.05
C GLY A 1058 -14.01 17.34 -9.36
N GLY A 1059 -13.33 18.46 -9.59
CA GLY A 1059 -12.36 18.60 -10.66
C GLY A 1059 -11.00 18.03 -10.32
N SER A 1060 -9.97 18.83 -10.58
CA SER A 1060 -8.60 18.69 -10.12
C SER A 1060 -8.21 20.01 -9.44
N MET A 1061 -7.06 20.05 -8.77
CA MET A 1061 -6.58 21.25 -8.05
C MET A 1061 -6.48 22.55 -8.86
N GLY A 1062 -6.59 22.50 -10.19
CA GLY A 1062 -6.50 23.67 -11.06
C GLY A 1062 -7.63 23.78 -12.08
N THR A 1063 -8.71 23.02 -11.94
CA THR A 1063 -9.85 23.01 -12.88
C THR A 1063 -11.16 23.23 -12.14
N ALA A 1064 -12.24 23.49 -12.88
CA ALA A 1064 -13.55 23.69 -12.29
C ALA A 1064 -14.06 22.45 -11.53
N SER A 1065 -14.97 22.70 -10.59
CA SER A 1065 -15.85 21.69 -9.99
C SER A 1065 -17.30 22.04 -10.34
N TYR A 1066 -18.24 21.11 -10.17
CA TYR A 1066 -19.64 21.34 -10.50
C TYR A 1066 -20.59 20.86 -9.41
N VAL A 1067 -21.73 21.55 -9.32
CA VAL A 1067 -22.94 21.06 -8.65
C VAL A 1067 -23.97 20.73 -9.73
N LEU A 1068 -24.46 19.50 -9.70
CA LEU A 1068 -25.51 19.00 -10.59
C LEU A 1068 -26.73 18.57 -9.78
N THR A 1069 -27.83 18.27 -10.46
CA THR A 1069 -29.04 17.68 -9.86
C THR A 1069 -29.42 16.37 -10.53
N GLY A 1070 -29.93 15.42 -9.74
CA GLY A 1070 -30.43 14.14 -10.22
C GLY A 1070 -31.71 14.24 -11.05
N THR A 1071 -31.91 13.29 -11.96
CA THR A 1071 -32.98 13.35 -12.98
C THR A 1071 -33.75 12.04 -13.10
N ASN A 1072 -34.97 12.11 -13.63
CA ASN A 1072 -35.77 10.92 -13.91
C ASN A 1072 -35.11 10.02 -14.96
N CYS A 1073 -34.48 10.62 -15.98
CA CYS A 1073 -33.74 9.87 -16.97
C CYS A 1073 -32.56 9.11 -16.33
N GLY A 1074 -31.80 9.73 -15.42
CA GLY A 1074 -30.78 9.05 -14.62
C GLY A 1074 -31.33 7.88 -13.79
N MET A 1075 -32.51 8.04 -13.19
CA MET A 1075 -33.17 6.96 -12.45
C MET A 1075 -33.36 5.70 -13.31
N PHE A 1076 -33.83 5.86 -14.56
CA PHE A 1076 -34.09 4.75 -15.46
C PHE A 1076 -32.84 4.23 -16.19
N GLN A 1077 -31.93 5.11 -16.59
CA GLN A 1077 -30.80 4.75 -17.45
C GLN A 1077 -29.58 4.26 -16.67
N SER A 1078 -29.36 4.71 -15.45
CA SER A 1078 -28.13 4.46 -14.69
C SER A 1078 -28.40 4.15 -13.22
N PHE A 1079 -29.59 3.63 -12.88
CA PHE A 1079 -29.98 3.33 -11.50
C PHE A 1079 -29.84 4.55 -10.57
N GLY A 1080 -30.25 5.72 -11.07
CA GLY A 1080 -30.14 6.98 -10.33
C GLY A 1080 -28.69 7.33 -10.02
N THR A 1081 -27.79 7.21 -11.00
CA THR A 1081 -26.34 7.42 -10.80
C THR A 1081 -25.76 8.31 -11.90
N THR A 1082 -24.79 9.15 -11.55
CA THR A 1082 -24.01 9.99 -12.47
C THR A 1082 -22.52 9.96 -12.12
N CYS A 1083 -21.69 10.70 -12.85
CA CYS A 1083 -20.23 10.80 -12.65
C CYS A 1083 -19.86 11.27 -11.23
N HIS A 1084 -18.59 11.13 -10.87
CA HIS A 1084 -18.07 11.59 -9.56
C HIS A 1084 -17.04 12.71 -9.68
N GLY A 1085 -16.38 12.82 -10.83
CA GLY A 1085 -15.32 13.80 -11.04
C GLY A 1085 -14.79 13.76 -12.45
N ALA A 1086 -13.60 14.31 -12.67
CA ALA A 1086 -12.96 14.30 -13.98
C ALA A 1086 -12.50 12.90 -14.45
N GLY A 1087 -12.13 12.02 -13.51
CA GLY A 1087 -11.47 10.75 -13.84
C GLY A 1087 -10.05 10.93 -14.37
N ARG A 1088 -9.18 9.93 -14.19
CA ARG A 1088 -7.77 10.05 -14.61
C ARG A 1088 -7.62 9.76 -16.10
N ALA A 1089 -6.86 10.61 -16.80
CA ALA A 1089 -6.40 10.36 -18.16
C ALA A 1089 -5.01 9.69 -18.17
N LEU A 1090 -4.18 9.96 -17.14
CA LEU A 1090 -2.83 9.41 -16.99
C LEU A 1090 -2.68 8.66 -15.67
N SER A 1091 -1.98 7.53 -15.70
CA SER A 1091 -1.58 6.82 -14.47
C SER A 1091 -0.63 7.68 -13.64
N ARG A 1092 -0.63 7.54 -12.31
CA ARG A 1092 0.30 8.28 -11.42
C ARG A 1092 1.76 8.08 -11.80
N ALA A 1093 2.13 6.86 -12.20
CA ALA A 1093 3.47 6.55 -12.67
C ALA A 1093 3.83 7.29 -13.96
N LYS A 1094 2.87 7.42 -14.91
CA LYS A 1094 3.07 8.20 -16.13
C LYS A 1094 3.20 9.68 -15.80
N SER A 1095 2.32 10.23 -14.96
CA SER A 1095 2.38 11.63 -14.49
C SER A 1095 3.72 11.98 -13.85
N ARG A 1096 4.25 11.13 -12.95
CA ARG A 1096 5.58 11.35 -12.33
C ARG A 1096 6.75 11.35 -13.31
N ARG A 1097 6.62 10.67 -14.46
CA ARG A 1097 7.67 10.59 -15.49
C ARG A 1097 7.59 11.75 -16.48
N THR A 1098 6.40 12.31 -16.70
CA THR A 1098 6.15 13.28 -17.78
C THR A 1098 5.95 14.71 -17.31
N LEU A 1099 5.62 14.92 -16.03
CA LEU A 1099 5.32 16.24 -15.48
C LEU A 1099 6.42 16.67 -14.51
N ASN A 1100 6.62 17.98 -14.40
CA ASN A 1100 7.55 18.62 -13.48
C ASN A 1100 6.72 19.37 -12.40
N TRP A 1101 7.11 19.26 -11.12
CA TRP A 1101 6.31 19.79 -10.01
C TRP A 1101 6.38 21.32 -9.90
N GLU A 1102 7.53 21.92 -10.23
CA GLU A 1102 7.71 23.37 -10.27
C GLU A 1102 6.76 24.01 -11.29
N SER A 1103 6.65 23.42 -12.47
CA SER A 1103 5.72 23.87 -13.52
C SER A 1103 4.27 23.80 -13.05
N VAL A 1104 3.88 22.73 -12.35
CA VAL A 1104 2.50 22.59 -11.83
C VAL A 1104 2.19 23.68 -10.79
N VAL A 1105 3.13 23.98 -9.89
CA VAL A 1105 2.97 25.05 -8.90
C VAL A 1105 2.92 26.42 -9.59
N GLU A 1106 3.76 26.65 -10.61
CA GLU A 1106 3.76 27.89 -11.37
C GLU A 1106 2.44 28.09 -12.13
N ASP A 1107 1.89 27.04 -12.72
CA ASP A 1107 0.61 27.09 -13.44
C ASP A 1107 -0.56 27.41 -12.50
N LEU A 1108 -0.56 26.88 -11.28
CA LEU A 1108 -1.55 27.23 -10.26
C LEU A 1108 -1.39 28.68 -9.79
N LYS A 1109 -0.15 29.14 -9.62
CA LYS A 1109 0.13 30.56 -9.30
C LYS A 1109 -0.31 31.50 -10.41
N LYS A 1110 -0.12 31.14 -11.68
CA LYS A 1110 -0.61 31.91 -12.84
C LYS A 1110 -2.14 32.02 -12.86
N LYS A 1111 -2.84 31.03 -12.32
CA LYS A 1111 -4.30 31.03 -12.13
C LYS A 1111 -4.74 31.70 -10.83
N ASP A 1112 -3.82 32.31 -10.08
CA ASP A 1112 -4.07 32.94 -8.78
C ASP A 1112 -4.66 31.98 -7.71
N ILE A 1113 -4.26 30.71 -7.77
CA ILE A 1113 -4.69 29.66 -6.82
C ILE A 1113 -3.67 29.54 -5.69
N SER A 1114 -4.11 29.79 -4.46
CA SER A 1114 -3.29 29.54 -3.27
C SER A 1114 -3.20 28.04 -2.99
N ILE A 1115 -2.00 27.52 -2.72
CA ILE A 1115 -1.82 26.08 -2.52
C ILE A 1115 -1.02 25.79 -1.24
N ARG A 1116 -1.46 24.78 -0.48
CA ARG A 1116 -0.71 24.18 0.63
C ARG A 1116 -0.69 22.67 0.48
N ILE A 1117 0.52 22.09 0.48
CA ILE A 1117 0.77 20.68 0.23
C ILE A 1117 1.73 20.12 1.26
N ALA A 1118 1.46 18.90 1.74
CA ALA A 1118 2.36 18.21 2.67
C ALA A 1118 3.70 17.84 2.03
N SER A 1119 3.70 17.48 0.74
CA SER A 1119 4.91 17.11 -0.01
C SER A 1119 4.88 17.66 -1.44
N PRO A 1120 5.78 18.59 -1.80
CA PRO A 1120 5.85 19.18 -3.14
C PRO A 1120 6.00 18.17 -4.27
N LYS A 1121 6.74 17.07 -4.05
CA LYS A 1121 7.01 16.06 -5.09
C LYS A 1121 5.76 15.25 -5.49
N LEU A 1122 4.75 15.17 -4.63
CA LEU A 1122 3.52 14.42 -4.90
C LEU A 1122 2.50 15.22 -5.71
N ILE A 1123 2.72 16.52 -5.94
CA ILE A 1123 1.78 17.36 -6.69
C ILE A 1123 1.66 16.93 -8.17
N MET A 1124 2.72 16.39 -8.76
CA MET A 1124 2.74 15.92 -10.16
C MET A 1124 1.74 14.79 -10.40
N GLU A 1125 1.49 13.95 -9.39
CA GLU A 1125 0.53 12.85 -9.50
C GLU A 1125 -0.89 13.33 -9.70
N GLU A 1126 -1.19 14.54 -9.20
CA GLU A 1126 -2.54 15.09 -9.15
C GLU A 1126 -2.69 16.34 -10.03
N ALA A 1127 -1.68 16.63 -10.87
CA ALA A 1127 -1.69 17.72 -11.85
C ALA A 1127 -2.97 17.70 -12.70
N SER A 1128 -3.51 18.87 -13.05
CA SER A 1128 -4.73 18.96 -13.85
C SER A 1128 -4.65 18.21 -15.19
N SER A 1129 -3.47 18.17 -15.82
CA SER A 1129 -3.23 17.41 -17.05
C SER A 1129 -3.23 15.88 -16.87
N ALA A 1130 -3.20 15.38 -15.64
CA ALA A 1130 -3.32 13.95 -15.34
C ALA A 1130 -4.78 13.48 -15.33
N TYR A 1131 -5.73 14.40 -15.31
CA TYR A 1131 -7.17 14.17 -15.32
C TYR A 1131 -7.76 14.41 -16.71
N LYS A 1132 -8.92 13.82 -16.98
CA LYS A 1132 -9.71 14.21 -18.15
C LYS A 1132 -10.25 15.62 -17.95
N ASN A 1133 -10.75 16.22 -19.00
CA ASN A 1133 -11.45 17.49 -18.86
C ASN A 1133 -12.82 17.26 -18.18
N VAL A 1134 -13.01 17.91 -17.03
CA VAL A 1134 -14.25 17.82 -16.25
C VAL A 1134 -15.45 18.39 -17.00
N ASP A 1135 -15.24 19.41 -17.85
CA ASP A 1135 -16.31 20.03 -18.64
C ASP A 1135 -16.86 19.01 -19.65
N ASP A 1136 -15.98 18.28 -20.35
CA ASP A 1136 -16.37 17.20 -21.27
C ASP A 1136 -17.18 16.09 -20.58
N VAL A 1137 -16.81 15.73 -19.34
CA VAL A 1137 -17.51 14.71 -18.53
C VAL A 1137 -18.92 15.19 -18.17
N VAL A 1138 -19.04 16.41 -17.61
CA VAL A 1138 -20.31 16.95 -17.14
C VAL A 1138 -21.26 17.25 -18.30
N ASP A 1139 -20.75 17.81 -19.40
CA ASP A 1139 -21.53 18.06 -20.61
C ASP A 1139 -22.07 16.75 -21.20
N THR A 1140 -21.27 15.68 -21.14
CA THR A 1140 -21.73 14.35 -21.54
C THR A 1140 -22.88 13.87 -20.64
N CYS A 1141 -22.76 14.01 -19.32
CA CYS A 1141 -23.83 13.64 -18.37
C CYS A 1141 -25.14 14.40 -18.62
N GLU A 1142 -25.07 15.70 -18.91
CA GLU A 1142 -26.23 16.51 -19.25
C GLU A 1142 -26.83 16.13 -20.61
N SER A 1143 -25.99 15.90 -21.63
CA SER A 1143 -26.45 15.54 -22.98
C SER A 1143 -27.22 14.20 -22.99
N VAL A 1144 -26.78 13.23 -22.19
CA VAL A 1144 -27.47 11.94 -21.98
C VAL A 1144 -28.69 12.12 -21.06
N GLY A 1145 -28.70 13.20 -20.27
CA GLY A 1145 -29.78 13.56 -19.36
C GLY A 1145 -29.74 12.80 -18.04
N ILE A 1146 -28.61 12.20 -17.64
CA ILE A 1146 -28.50 11.45 -16.37
C ILE A 1146 -28.37 12.38 -15.16
N SER A 1147 -27.91 13.61 -15.37
CA SER A 1147 -27.90 14.70 -14.38
C SER A 1147 -28.00 16.05 -15.09
N LYS A 1148 -28.45 17.09 -14.39
CA LYS A 1148 -28.61 18.45 -14.95
C LYS A 1148 -27.58 19.40 -14.34
N LYS A 1149 -26.93 20.25 -15.14
CA LYS A 1149 -25.99 21.26 -14.62
C LYS A 1149 -26.71 22.32 -13.78
N THR A 1150 -26.11 22.71 -12.67
CA THR A 1150 -26.68 23.72 -11.76
C THR A 1150 -25.69 24.84 -11.48
N VAL A 1151 -24.48 24.52 -11.01
CA VAL A 1151 -23.44 25.53 -10.68
C VAL A 1151 -22.07 25.07 -11.18
N LYS A 1152 -21.27 25.98 -11.74
CA LYS A 1152 -19.83 25.81 -11.97
C LYS A 1152 -19.05 26.55 -10.87
N LEU A 1153 -18.04 25.87 -10.32
CA LEU A 1153 -17.20 26.36 -9.24
C LEU A 1153 -15.75 26.46 -9.74
N ARG A 1154 -15.06 27.53 -9.38
CA ARG A 1154 -13.64 27.75 -9.69
C ARG A 1154 -12.81 27.73 -8.41
N PRO A 1155 -11.74 26.91 -8.32
CA PRO A 1155 -10.89 26.89 -7.14
C PRO A 1155 -10.06 28.18 -7.04
N ILE A 1156 -9.94 28.71 -5.82
CA ILE A 1156 -9.07 29.84 -5.48
C ILE A 1156 -8.04 29.48 -4.41
N ALA A 1157 -8.31 28.42 -3.63
CA ALA A 1157 -7.33 27.87 -2.70
C ALA A 1157 -7.48 26.34 -2.57
N VAL A 1158 -6.37 25.63 -2.45
CA VAL A 1158 -6.31 24.17 -2.42
C VAL A 1158 -5.40 23.68 -1.31
N ILE A 1159 -5.90 22.73 -0.53
CA ILE A 1159 -5.15 22.04 0.51
C ILE A 1159 -5.11 20.56 0.19
N LYS A 1160 -3.90 20.01 0.15
CA LYS A 1160 -3.67 18.60 -0.17
C LYS A 1160 -2.63 17.98 0.76
N GLY A 1161 -2.79 16.68 1.03
CA GLY A 1161 -1.76 15.88 1.68
C GLY A 1161 -0.91 15.05 0.74
#